data_AF-A0A5N5HLN2-F1
#
_entry.id   AF-A0A5N5HLN2-F1
#
_cell.length_a   1.000
_cell.length_b   1.000
_cell.length_c   1.000
_cell.angle_alpha   90.00
_cell.angle_beta   90.00
_cell.angle_gamma   90.00
#
_symmetry.space_group_name_H-M   'P 1'
#
loop_
_entity.id
_entity.type
_entity.pdbx_description
1 polymer ?
#
loop_
_entity_poly.entity_id
_entity_poly.type
_entity_poly.pdbx_seq_one_letter_code
_entity_poly.pdbx_strand_id
1 'polypeptide(L)'
;MDTFSSSSSSSSKNWKYDVYLSFRGEDTRKTFTDHLYFALIDAEVNVFIEDQLIRGESLDIPLTRAIEESKIAVIVFSRRYAESSWCLDELVKIMECGRTLGQVVFPIFFDVDPSDVRNQTGIFAEAFLKHEQRLHDDKEKLQLWRNTLTEAANLAGGLVRDPHGYDGQFIRKIVTEIIRVLDRSPCLEVAANLVGIDSRVQEISNYLDVGGSNDVRIIGIWGMGGVGKTTLAKAIFNKYQYMFEGKSFLQNMTEGELVKLQEQLLFDILKPANRKVSSVDQGIKEIEKRLGNRRVLVILDGIDLVKQLEALAIKRDSFGAGSRIVITTRDEHLLKILGVDTIYKLPEMNIEEGVQLLSWHAFGKNHPDEGYFELARKVADYCGGLPLALEVLGSHLFGKSISEWKSALEKLKSHPHWEILKRLKISFDELDDLQKAIFLDISCFFTGMNEDYVMTILDGCDLYPQVGIRVLQERGLVTANDDFTLMMHDLLRDMGREIVRLESHDPGKCSRLWHHDDAIHVLRNNSGTEAVQGLTLDLQESDKASFSTEAFRNMQSLRLLKLNYVKLTGSYNNLSNELRWLCWHGFPLKVIPKDFDHPNIVAIDLSYSKLIRVWEDSDVWLEKLKFLNLSHSHCLTRSPDFSKIPNLERLILEDCKNLLAIPALPTNLEILEADECIALERMPNFSEMSRMRELHLNHSPKLSEILGLDKALNSMTRIHMEGCTNLTASFKEAILQGWSASGNGGLFLPGNEIPSWLTPIDPQGEIVVPQCFGCDIKALTLCIIYSSDDSQSGGSLFIRVANCTQNTEFLISPMRATVITSHENYLWLGHFSNSKLSVKGGDKINVGAHFVGPGTIDDIQLRVKKIGINLEKEKLINEYSSERKEDDADLLASAFNERWDKMND
;
A
#
# COMPACT_ATOMS: atom_id res chain seq x y z
N MET A 1 4.45 32.65 49.71
CA MET A 1 4.80 33.48 48.54
C MET A 1 5.89 32.82 47.72
N ASP A 2 5.64 32.07 46.64
CA ASP A 2 4.54 31.12 46.30
C ASP A 2 4.90 30.46 44.94
N THR A 3 4.44 29.27 44.56
CA THR A 3 3.47 28.32 45.17
C THR A 3 3.88 26.87 44.82
N PHE A 4 3.49 25.87 45.62
CA PHE A 4 3.54 24.45 45.20
C PHE A 4 2.18 24.04 44.63
N SER A 5 2.10 23.80 43.32
CA SER A 5 0.94 23.14 42.71
C SER A 5 1.01 21.63 42.95
N SER A 6 0.21 21.13 43.90
CA SER A 6 -0.05 19.70 44.02
C SER A 6 -0.84 19.23 42.80
N SER A 7 -0.20 18.47 41.90
CA SER A 7 -0.91 17.73 40.86
C SER A 7 -1.80 16.68 41.53
N SER A 8 -3.11 16.88 41.42
CA SER A 8 -4.10 15.89 41.87
C SER A 8 -4.01 14.65 40.98
N SER A 9 -3.30 13.62 41.45
CA SER A 9 -3.46 12.28 40.91
C SER A 9 -4.91 11.85 41.14
N SER A 10 -5.64 11.57 40.06
CA SER A 10 -6.98 11.00 40.14
C SER A 10 -6.88 9.60 40.73
N SER A 11 -7.22 9.46 42.01
CA SER A 11 -7.36 8.14 42.62
C SER A 11 -8.44 7.36 41.85
N SER A 12 -8.09 6.15 41.41
CA SER A 12 -9.05 5.23 40.81
C SER A 12 -10.15 4.93 41.82
N LYS A 13 -11.39 5.34 41.50
CA LYS A 13 -12.56 5.04 42.32
C LYS A 13 -12.79 3.53 42.30
N ASN A 14 -12.45 2.86 43.40
CA ASN A 14 -12.64 1.42 43.55
C ASN A 14 -14.12 1.12 43.86
N TRP A 15 -14.93 0.97 42.82
CA TRP A 15 -16.28 0.46 42.93
C TRP A 15 -16.26 -1.03 43.30
N LYS A 16 -17.12 -1.44 44.24
CA LYS A 16 -17.26 -2.84 44.66
C LYS A 16 -18.25 -3.60 43.79
N TYR A 17 -19.31 -2.91 43.36
CA TYR A 17 -20.34 -3.45 42.48
C TYR A 17 -20.38 -2.65 41.17
N ASP A 18 -20.79 -3.31 40.09
CA ASP A 18 -21.00 -2.65 38.81
C ASP A 18 -22.35 -1.94 38.76
N VAL A 19 -23.38 -2.59 39.29
CA VAL A 19 -24.77 -2.16 39.20
C VAL A 19 -25.47 -2.30 40.56
N TYR A 20 -26.07 -1.22 41.04
CA TYR A 20 -27.13 -1.24 42.06
C TYR A 20 -28.49 -1.31 41.36
N LEU A 21 -29.37 -2.23 41.76
CA LEU A 21 -30.76 -2.27 41.30
C LEU A 21 -31.68 -1.65 42.36
N SER A 22 -32.25 -0.46 42.08
CA SER A 22 -33.35 0.12 42.87
C SER A 22 -34.69 -0.12 42.17
N PHE A 23 -35.67 -0.65 42.89
CA PHE A 23 -36.96 -1.10 42.33
C PHE A 23 -38.01 -1.29 43.42
N ARG A 24 -39.30 -1.26 43.05
CA ARG A 24 -40.38 -1.61 43.98
C ARG A 24 -40.51 -3.12 44.10
N GLY A 25 -40.08 -3.67 45.22
CA GLY A 25 -40.10 -5.12 45.48
C GLY A 25 -41.47 -5.82 45.34
N GLU A 26 -42.58 -5.10 45.52
CA GLU A 26 -43.93 -5.64 45.34
C GLU A 26 -44.42 -5.66 43.88
N ASP A 27 -43.78 -4.94 42.96
CA ASP A 27 -44.19 -4.85 41.55
C ASP A 27 -43.36 -5.79 40.67
N THR A 28 -42.03 -5.75 40.78
CA THR A 28 -41.13 -6.35 39.77
C THR A 28 -40.18 -7.43 40.30
N ARG A 29 -40.10 -7.66 41.62
CA ARG A 29 -39.07 -8.53 42.25
C ARG A 29 -39.04 -9.96 41.73
N LYS A 30 -40.20 -10.55 41.40
CA LYS A 30 -40.33 -11.94 40.94
C LYS A 30 -40.65 -12.06 39.44
N THR A 31 -40.48 -10.97 38.70
CA THR A 31 -40.86 -10.85 37.29
C THR A 31 -39.74 -10.14 36.55
N PHE A 32 -39.93 -8.86 36.19
CA PHE A 32 -39.00 -8.10 35.38
C PHE A 32 -37.63 -7.92 36.03
N THR A 33 -37.56 -7.58 37.32
CA THR A 33 -36.28 -7.37 38.01
C THR A 33 -35.52 -8.68 38.22
N ASP A 34 -36.20 -9.81 38.44
CA ASP A 34 -35.57 -11.13 38.56
C ASP A 34 -34.87 -11.52 37.25
N HIS A 35 -35.60 -11.41 36.13
CA HIS A 35 -35.05 -11.69 34.80
C HIS A 35 -33.94 -10.71 34.40
N LEU A 36 -34.04 -9.43 34.78
CA LEU A 36 -32.98 -8.45 34.55
C LEU A 36 -31.73 -8.76 35.39
N TYR A 37 -31.89 -9.15 36.66
CA TYR A 37 -30.79 -9.54 37.53
C TYR A 37 -30.04 -10.75 36.97
N PHE A 38 -30.73 -11.85 36.65
CA PHE A 38 -30.07 -13.02 36.08
C PHE A 38 -29.45 -12.75 34.70
N ALA A 39 -30.08 -11.95 33.84
CA ALA A 39 -29.50 -11.57 32.55
C ALA A 39 -28.23 -10.69 32.67
N LEU A 40 -28.08 -9.93 33.76
CA LEU A 40 -26.85 -9.20 34.07
C LEU A 40 -25.77 -10.13 34.65
N ILE A 41 -26.14 -11.07 35.53
CA ILE A 41 -25.22 -12.08 36.08
C ILE A 41 -24.68 -13.01 34.98
N ASP A 42 -25.53 -13.46 34.06
CA ASP A 42 -25.15 -14.25 32.87
C ASP A 42 -24.23 -13.46 31.91
N ALA A 43 -24.21 -12.13 32.03
CA ALA A 43 -23.32 -11.23 31.31
C ALA A 43 -22.06 -10.82 32.12
N GLU A 44 -21.75 -11.52 33.21
CA GLU A 44 -20.56 -11.31 34.05
C GLU A 44 -20.51 -9.92 34.73
N VAL A 45 -21.69 -9.32 34.98
CA VAL A 45 -21.85 -8.07 35.72
C VAL A 45 -22.04 -8.36 37.21
N ASN A 46 -21.26 -7.72 38.09
CA ASN A 46 -21.41 -7.83 39.54
C ASN A 46 -22.54 -6.92 40.04
N VAL A 47 -23.74 -7.48 40.14
CA VAL A 47 -24.96 -6.74 40.52
C VAL A 47 -25.24 -6.87 42.02
N PHE A 48 -25.43 -5.73 42.70
CA PHE A 48 -26.03 -5.69 44.02
C PHE A 48 -27.55 -5.65 43.93
N ILE A 49 -28.21 -6.54 44.67
CA ILE A 49 -29.66 -6.57 44.88
C ILE A 49 -29.93 -6.85 46.37
N GLU A 50 -30.98 -6.22 46.91
CA GLU A 50 -31.35 -6.17 48.34
C GLU A 50 -31.38 -7.55 49.05
N ASP A 51 -31.67 -8.63 48.32
CA ASP A 51 -31.89 -9.99 48.86
C ASP A 51 -30.62 -10.65 49.44
N GLN A 52 -29.44 -10.03 49.30
CA GLN A 52 -28.18 -10.53 49.89
C GLN A 52 -27.95 -10.14 51.36
N LEU A 53 -28.81 -9.31 51.96
CA LEU A 53 -28.65 -8.88 53.36
C LEU A 53 -29.18 -9.91 54.37
N ILE A 54 -28.27 -10.41 55.21
CA ILE A 54 -28.58 -11.35 56.30
C ILE A 54 -29.55 -10.66 57.28
N ARG A 55 -30.71 -11.28 57.53
CA ARG A 55 -31.73 -10.76 58.46
C ARG A 55 -31.16 -10.64 59.89
N GLY A 56 -30.90 -9.42 60.35
CA GLY A 56 -30.49 -9.17 61.73
C GLY A 56 -29.99 -7.76 62.06
N GLU A 57 -29.42 -7.04 61.10
CA GLU A 57 -28.85 -5.70 61.33
C GLU A 57 -29.74 -4.55 60.82
N SER A 58 -29.45 -3.34 61.28
CA SER A 58 -30.09 -2.10 60.80
C SER A 58 -29.82 -1.90 59.30
N LEU A 59 -30.88 -2.01 58.48
CA LEU A 59 -30.81 -2.04 57.01
C LEU A 59 -30.23 -0.76 56.37
N ASP A 60 -30.27 0.36 57.09
CA ASP A 60 -30.00 1.70 56.57
C ASP A 60 -28.53 1.92 56.17
N ILE A 61 -27.59 1.42 56.99
CA ILE A 61 -26.14 1.62 56.79
C ILE A 61 -25.58 0.73 55.67
N PRO A 62 -25.93 -0.57 55.55
CA PRO A 62 -25.46 -1.42 54.46
C PRO A 62 -25.97 -0.99 53.08
N LEU A 63 -27.23 -0.56 52.96
CA LEU A 63 -27.82 -0.13 51.68
C LEU A 63 -27.19 1.17 51.18
N THR A 64 -27.04 2.16 52.06
CA THR A 64 -26.39 3.44 51.74
C THR A 64 -24.97 3.22 51.17
N ARG A 65 -24.19 2.32 51.79
CA ARG A 65 -22.86 1.93 51.29
C ARG A 65 -22.93 1.19 49.96
N ALA A 66 -23.88 0.28 49.76
CA ALA A 66 -24.01 -0.42 48.48
C ALA A 66 -24.32 0.52 47.32
N ILE A 67 -25.09 1.59 47.55
CA ILE A 67 -25.32 2.66 46.57
C ILE A 67 -24.01 3.42 46.30
N GLU A 68 -23.29 3.86 47.34
CA GLU A 68 -22.01 4.59 47.21
C GLU A 68 -20.89 3.76 46.56
N GLU A 69 -20.88 2.45 46.77
CA GLU A 69 -19.88 1.49 46.26
C GLU A 69 -20.20 0.94 44.85
N SER A 70 -21.25 1.43 44.17
CA SER A 70 -21.70 0.94 42.85
C SER A 70 -21.38 1.89 41.68
N LYS A 71 -20.80 1.39 40.57
CA LYS A 71 -20.45 2.21 39.39
C LYS A 71 -21.69 2.77 38.65
N ILE A 72 -22.76 1.98 38.56
CA ILE A 72 -24.04 2.33 37.94
C ILE A 72 -25.17 2.10 38.95
N ALA A 73 -26.17 2.98 38.97
CA ALA A 73 -27.44 2.76 39.66
C ALA A 73 -28.57 2.68 38.63
N VAL A 74 -29.20 1.51 38.51
CA VAL A 74 -30.34 1.26 37.63
C VAL A 74 -31.62 1.41 38.45
N ILE A 75 -32.51 2.30 38.02
CA ILE A 75 -33.77 2.58 38.71
C ILE A 75 -34.93 2.02 37.88
N VAL A 76 -35.65 1.03 38.40
CA VAL A 76 -36.86 0.48 37.75
C VAL A 76 -38.09 1.20 38.30
N PHE A 77 -38.49 2.27 37.64
CA PHE A 77 -39.75 2.95 37.93
C PHE A 77 -40.92 2.06 37.53
N SER A 78 -41.76 1.74 38.51
CA SER A 78 -42.96 0.92 38.38
C SER A 78 -44.16 1.62 39.02
N ARG A 79 -45.38 1.09 38.79
CA ARG A 79 -46.63 1.77 39.15
C ARG A 79 -46.77 2.15 40.63
N ARG A 80 -46.19 1.37 41.55
CA ARG A 80 -46.23 1.65 43.00
C ARG A 80 -44.87 2.04 43.58
N TYR A 81 -43.93 2.48 42.74
CA TYR A 81 -42.60 2.91 43.17
C TYR A 81 -42.68 4.04 44.22
N ALA A 82 -43.40 5.12 43.90
CA ALA A 82 -43.53 6.27 44.81
C ALA A 82 -44.41 6.00 46.05
N GLU A 83 -45.11 4.87 46.16
CA GLU A 83 -45.84 4.53 47.41
C GLU A 83 -44.88 4.18 48.56
N SER A 84 -43.63 3.83 48.25
CA SER A 84 -42.62 3.45 49.23
C SER A 84 -41.70 4.63 49.56
N SER A 85 -41.70 5.06 50.82
CA SER A 85 -40.71 6.04 51.32
C SER A 85 -39.28 5.55 51.14
N TRP A 86 -39.04 4.24 51.30
CA TRP A 86 -37.72 3.62 51.09
C TRP A 86 -37.23 3.78 49.64
N CYS A 87 -38.05 3.46 48.63
CA CYS A 87 -37.66 3.64 47.22
C CYS A 87 -37.43 5.12 46.84
N LEU A 88 -38.05 6.07 47.57
CA LEU A 88 -37.83 7.51 47.39
C LEU A 88 -36.56 8.00 48.13
N ASP A 89 -36.28 7.49 49.32
CA ASP A 89 -35.07 7.80 50.08
C ASP A 89 -33.81 7.18 49.41
N GLU A 90 -33.91 5.95 48.88
CA GLU A 90 -32.88 5.37 48.00
C GLU A 90 -32.64 6.25 46.77
N LEU A 91 -33.70 6.72 46.11
CA LEU A 91 -33.59 7.55 44.92
C LEU A 91 -32.89 8.87 45.23
N VAL A 92 -33.19 9.51 46.36
CA VAL A 92 -32.46 10.70 46.84
C VAL A 92 -30.97 10.39 46.98
N LYS A 93 -30.61 9.25 47.60
CA LYS A 93 -29.21 8.87 47.78
C LYS A 93 -28.50 8.53 46.46
N ILE A 94 -29.17 7.85 45.53
CA ILE A 94 -28.66 7.56 44.19
C ILE A 94 -28.37 8.85 43.43
N MET A 95 -29.29 9.81 43.42
CA MET A 95 -29.07 11.09 42.74
C MET A 95 -28.00 11.94 43.42
N GLU A 96 -27.89 11.89 44.75
CA GLU A 96 -26.76 12.47 45.48
C GLU A 96 -25.42 11.86 45.02
N CYS A 97 -25.31 10.53 44.96
CA CYS A 97 -24.11 9.81 44.51
C CYS A 97 -23.80 10.07 43.03
N GLY A 98 -24.80 10.22 42.17
CA GLY A 98 -24.64 10.65 40.79
C GLY A 98 -23.92 12.00 40.69
N ARG A 99 -24.34 12.98 41.51
CA ARG A 99 -23.73 14.32 41.54
C ARG A 99 -22.35 14.38 42.23
N THR A 100 -22.16 13.66 43.33
CA THR A 100 -20.95 13.78 44.18
C THR A 100 -19.87 12.73 43.86
N LEU A 101 -20.28 11.49 43.56
CA LEU A 101 -19.38 10.38 43.25
C LEU A 101 -19.25 10.14 41.74
N GLY A 102 -20.08 10.75 40.90
CA GLY A 102 -20.05 10.54 39.44
C GLY A 102 -20.54 9.15 39.03
N GLN A 103 -21.41 8.56 39.84
CA GLN A 103 -22.12 7.31 39.53
C GLN A 103 -23.03 7.51 38.31
N VAL A 104 -23.08 6.55 37.39
CA VAL A 104 -24.00 6.64 36.25
C VAL A 104 -25.39 6.21 36.71
N VAL A 105 -26.39 7.08 36.54
CA VAL A 105 -27.79 6.76 36.90
C VAL A 105 -28.57 6.42 35.63
N PHE A 106 -29.24 5.26 35.63
CA PHE A 106 -29.86 4.68 34.44
C PHE A 106 -31.34 4.33 34.70
N PRO A 107 -32.29 5.24 34.38
CA PRO A 107 -33.70 5.03 34.64
C PRO A 107 -34.37 4.11 33.60
N ILE A 108 -35.21 3.20 34.09
CA ILE A 108 -36.05 2.29 33.31
C ILE A 108 -37.49 2.54 33.70
N PHE A 109 -38.35 2.80 32.71
CA PHE A 109 -39.78 3.05 32.91
C PHE A 109 -40.55 1.79 32.53
N PHE A 110 -40.98 1.03 33.55
CA PHE A 110 -41.67 -0.25 33.42
C PHE A 110 -43.17 -0.08 33.75
N ASP A 111 -44.02 -0.13 32.72
CA ASP A 111 -45.48 0.07 32.80
C ASP A 111 -45.92 1.40 33.47
N VAL A 112 -45.09 2.44 33.32
CA VAL A 112 -45.30 3.83 33.74
C VAL A 112 -44.86 4.79 32.64
N ASP A 113 -45.55 5.92 32.50
CA ASP A 113 -45.14 6.99 31.59
C ASP A 113 -44.05 7.86 32.25
N PRO A 114 -42.92 8.17 31.57
CA PRO A 114 -41.89 9.06 32.11
C PRO A 114 -42.41 10.44 32.53
N SER A 115 -43.46 10.95 31.87
CA SER A 115 -44.07 12.23 32.21
C SER A 115 -44.86 12.19 33.53
N ASP A 116 -45.46 11.04 33.88
CA ASP A 116 -46.10 10.85 35.19
C ASP A 116 -45.07 10.80 36.31
N VAL A 117 -43.90 10.19 36.08
CA VAL A 117 -42.78 10.23 37.05
C VAL A 117 -42.23 11.65 37.18
N ARG A 118 -42.03 12.34 36.05
CA ARG A 118 -41.43 13.69 35.97
C ARG A 118 -42.29 14.79 36.59
N ASN A 119 -43.60 14.73 36.38
CA ASN A 119 -44.54 15.76 36.86
C ASN A 119 -45.27 15.31 38.15
N GLN A 120 -45.02 14.08 38.61
CA GLN A 120 -45.75 13.40 39.68
C GLN A 120 -47.27 13.45 39.47
N THR A 121 -47.71 13.13 38.25
CA THR A 121 -49.13 13.07 37.85
C THR A 121 -49.67 11.64 37.92
N GLY A 122 -50.98 11.48 37.70
CA GLY A 122 -51.66 10.18 37.71
C GLY A 122 -51.42 9.39 39.00
N ILE A 123 -50.99 8.14 38.86
CA ILE A 123 -50.66 7.23 39.98
C ILE A 123 -49.55 7.76 40.91
N PHE A 124 -48.62 8.58 40.42
CA PHE A 124 -47.60 9.20 41.27
C PHE A 124 -48.21 10.34 42.12
N ALA A 125 -49.22 11.06 41.62
CA ALA A 125 -49.95 12.06 42.41
C ALA A 125 -50.68 11.41 43.60
N GLU A 126 -51.36 10.28 43.36
CA GLU A 126 -52.05 9.51 44.40
C GLU A 126 -51.10 8.99 45.49
N ALA A 127 -49.90 8.57 45.12
CA ALA A 127 -48.87 8.16 46.07
C ALA A 127 -48.41 9.32 46.96
N PHE A 128 -48.18 10.51 46.39
CA PHE A 128 -47.78 11.69 47.17
C PHE A 128 -48.89 12.21 48.09
N LEU A 129 -50.17 12.15 47.68
CA LEU A 129 -51.30 12.48 48.56
C LEU A 129 -51.32 11.61 49.83
N LYS A 130 -50.94 10.33 49.73
CA LYS A 130 -50.82 9.42 50.90
C LYS A 130 -49.63 9.79 51.79
N HIS A 131 -48.53 10.28 51.23
CA HIS A 131 -47.37 10.73 52.01
C HIS A 131 -47.61 12.08 52.68
N GLU A 132 -48.26 13.02 52.00
CA GLU A 132 -48.65 14.33 52.54
C GLU A 132 -49.56 14.19 53.78
N GLN A 133 -50.43 13.18 53.82
CA GLN A 133 -51.25 12.85 55.00
C GLN A 133 -50.45 12.20 56.15
N ARG A 134 -49.30 11.57 55.86
CA ARG A 134 -48.46 10.86 56.85
C ARG A 134 -47.33 11.72 57.40
N LEU A 135 -46.82 12.66 56.60
CA LEU A 135 -45.68 13.52 56.86
C LEU A 135 -46.12 14.99 57.01
N HIS A 136 -47.20 15.21 57.78
CA HIS A 136 -47.88 16.50 57.87
C HIS A 136 -46.97 17.70 58.22
N ASP A 137 -45.87 17.46 58.94
CA ASP A 137 -44.90 18.46 59.38
C ASP A 137 -43.58 18.48 58.57
N ASP A 138 -43.30 17.48 57.73
CA ASP A 138 -42.04 17.36 56.97
C ASP A 138 -42.22 17.68 55.48
N LYS A 139 -42.51 18.95 55.21
CA LYS A 139 -42.68 19.48 53.85
C LYS A 139 -41.37 19.53 53.06
N GLU A 140 -40.24 19.64 53.74
CA GLU A 140 -38.92 19.70 53.09
C GLU A 140 -38.58 18.34 52.46
N LYS A 141 -38.81 17.22 53.18
CA LYS A 141 -38.61 15.88 52.63
C LYS A 141 -39.54 15.56 51.46
N LEU A 142 -40.81 15.96 51.54
CA LEU A 142 -41.78 15.80 50.45
C LEU A 142 -41.33 16.57 49.18
N GLN A 143 -40.85 17.81 49.34
CA GLN A 143 -40.35 18.60 48.22
C GLN A 143 -39.04 18.03 47.65
N LEU A 144 -38.15 17.50 48.50
CA LEU A 144 -36.93 16.81 48.08
C LEU A 144 -37.27 15.60 47.21
N TRP A 145 -38.16 14.72 47.65
CA TRP A 145 -38.61 13.57 46.85
C TRP A 145 -39.21 13.96 45.49
N ARG A 146 -40.06 15.01 45.44
CA ARG A 146 -40.61 15.54 44.18
C ARG A 146 -39.50 16.02 43.24
N ASN A 147 -38.58 16.84 43.74
CA ASN A 147 -37.47 17.38 42.96
C ASN A 147 -36.58 16.25 42.40
N THR A 148 -36.27 15.23 43.21
CA THR A 148 -35.44 14.10 42.83
C THR A 148 -36.11 13.20 41.77
N LEU A 149 -37.43 12.95 41.86
CA LEU A 149 -38.17 12.23 40.82
C LEU A 149 -38.15 12.99 39.48
N THR A 150 -38.36 14.30 39.52
CA THR A 150 -38.30 15.17 38.34
C THR A 150 -36.92 15.12 37.69
N GLU A 151 -35.84 15.18 38.47
CA GLU A 151 -34.47 15.08 37.99
C GLU A 151 -34.15 13.70 37.40
N ALA A 152 -34.47 12.62 38.09
CA ALA A 152 -34.25 11.25 37.62
C ALA A 152 -35.01 10.95 36.33
N ALA A 153 -36.23 11.48 36.18
CA ALA A 153 -37.03 11.37 34.96
C ALA A 153 -36.60 12.34 33.84
N ASN A 154 -35.65 13.24 34.10
CA ASN A 154 -35.04 14.14 33.11
C ASN A 154 -33.68 13.63 32.58
N LEU A 155 -33.12 12.56 33.15
CA LEU A 155 -31.87 11.98 32.68
C LEU A 155 -32.01 11.45 31.24
N ALA A 156 -31.10 11.89 30.37
CA ALA A 156 -31.01 11.40 28.99
C ALA A 156 -30.61 9.92 28.97
N GLY A 157 -31.21 9.14 28.06
CA GLY A 157 -30.94 7.71 27.90
C GLY A 157 -31.91 6.76 28.64
N GLY A 158 -32.91 7.30 29.36
CA GLY A 158 -33.91 6.48 30.04
C GLY A 158 -34.69 5.55 29.10
N LEU A 159 -34.74 4.26 29.42
CA LEU A 159 -35.38 3.24 28.58
C LEU A 159 -36.85 3.03 28.98
N VAL A 160 -37.76 3.28 28.05
CA VAL A 160 -39.21 3.03 28.22
C VAL A 160 -39.56 1.65 27.69
N ARG A 161 -40.29 0.86 28.49
CA ARG A 161 -40.88 -0.41 28.06
C ARG A 161 -42.00 -0.14 27.05
N ASP A 162 -41.96 -0.78 25.88
CA ASP A 162 -43.12 -0.82 24.99
C ASP A 162 -44.25 -1.62 25.67
N PRO A 163 -45.46 -1.04 25.88
CA PRO A 163 -46.60 -1.74 26.47
C PRO A 163 -47.07 -2.99 25.70
N HIS A 164 -46.68 -3.12 24.43
CA HIS A 164 -46.95 -4.28 23.57
C HIS A 164 -45.68 -5.12 23.28
N GLY A 165 -44.53 -4.74 23.84
CA GLY A 165 -43.24 -5.40 23.62
C GLY A 165 -43.02 -6.63 24.50
N TYR A 166 -42.07 -7.48 24.09
CA TYR A 166 -41.64 -8.65 24.86
C TYR A 166 -40.54 -8.28 25.87
N ASP A 167 -40.76 -8.54 27.15
CA ASP A 167 -39.83 -8.19 28.24
C ASP A 167 -38.41 -8.74 28.01
N GLY A 168 -38.27 -9.94 27.44
CA GLY A 168 -36.96 -10.53 27.12
C GLY A 168 -36.15 -9.74 26.08
N GLN A 169 -36.80 -9.09 25.10
CA GLN A 169 -36.11 -8.19 24.16
C GLN A 169 -35.72 -6.88 24.85
N PHE A 170 -36.60 -6.34 25.70
CA PHE A 170 -36.34 -5.13 26.46
C PHE A 170 -35.17 -5.31 27.45
N ILE A 171 -35.13 -6.43 28.18
CA ILE A 171 -34.03 -6.81 29.07
C ILE A 171 -32.71 -6.93 28.29
N ARG A 172 -32.70 -7.59 27.12
CA ARG A 172 -31.49 -7.67 26.26
C ARG A 172 -30.98 -6.28 25.85
N LYS A 173 -31.87 -5.34 25.52
CA LYS A 173 -31.49 -3.95 25.22
C LYS A 173 -30.87 -3.27 26.44
N ILE A 174 -31.49 -3.40 27.62
CA ILE A 174 -30.98 -2.85 28.89
C ILE A 174 -29.58 -3.39 29.22
N VAL A 175 -29.41 -4.73 29.19
CA VAL A 175 -28.13 -5.40 29.44
C VAL A 175 -27.06 -4.94 28.45
N THR A 176 -27.42 -4.76 27.17
CA THR A 176 -26.49 -4.28 26.14
C THR A 176 -25.98 -2.86 26.43
N GLU A 177 -26.85 -1.93 26.81
CA GLU A 177 -26.42 -0.57 27.19
C GLU A 177 -25.62 -0.57 28.49
N ILE A 178 -25.99 -1.38 29.48
CA ILE A 178 -25.23 -1.51 30.74
C ILE A 178 -23.82 -2.04 30.47
N ILE A 179 -23.64 -3.08 29.65
CA ILE A 179 -22.30 -3.61 29.29
C ILE A 179 -21.46 -2.55 28.59
N ARG A 180 -22.05 -1.74 27.70
CA ARG A 180 -21.36 -0.61 27.03
C ARG A 180 -20.90 0.44 28.03
N VAL A 181 -21.75 0.83 28.99
CA VAL A 181 -21.40 1.83 30.03
C VAL A 181 -20.39 1.27 31.04
N LEU A 182 -20.43 -0.03 31.32
CA LEU A 182 -19.43 -0.69 32.18
C LEU A 182 -18.07 -0.86 31.52
N ASP A 183 -18.00 -0.82 30.18
CA ASP A 183 -16.82 -1.10 29.35
C ASP A 183 -16.24 -2.50 29.63
N ARG A 184 -17.14 -3.49 29.71
CA ARG A 184 -16.88 -4.81 30.32
C ARG A 184 -16.80 -6.01 29.38
N SER A 185 -16.92 -5.84 28.06
CA SER A 185 -16.39 -6.92 27.20
C SER A 185 -14.86 -6.94 27.35
N PRO A 186 -14.20 -8.10 27.24
CA PRO A 186 -12.75 -8.15 27.16
C PRO A 186 -12.30 -7.45 25.87
N CYS A 187 -12.10 -6.14 25.94
CA CYS A 187 -11.42 -5.38 24.92
C CYS A 187 -10.02 -5.97 24.79
N LEU A 188 -9.66 -6.38 23.58
CA LEU A 188 -8.34 -6.92 23.31
C LEU A 188 -7.32 -5.84 23.61
N GLU A 189 -6.28 -6.18 24.38
CA GLU A 189 -5.23 -5.23 24.71
C GLU A 189 -4.57 -4.75 23.41
N VAL A 190 -4.80 -3.48 23.11
CA VAL A 190 -4.13 -2.72 22.04
C VAL A 190 -3.05 -1.87 22.70
N ALA A 191 -1.99 -1.53 21.98
CA ALA A 191 -0.92 -0.69 22.52
C ALA A 191 -1.50 0.61 23.09
N ALA A 192 -1.08 1.00 24.31
CA ALA A 192 -1.69 2.12 25.04
C ALA A 192 -1.67 3.46 24.28
N ASN A 193 -0.73 3.62 23.36
CA ASN A 193 -0.44 4.85 22.64
C ASN A 193 -0.64 4.66 21.12
N LEU A 194 -1.88 4.43 20.69
CA LEU A 194 -2.20 4.31 19.27
C LEU A 194 -2.00 5.63 18.53
N VAL A 195 -1.44 5.55 17.32
CA VAL A 195 -1.23 6.67 16.41
C VAL A 195 -1.79 6.28 15.05
N GLY A 196 -2.63 7.12 14.45
CA GLY A 196 -3.16 6.91 13.09
C GLY A 196 -4.08 5.70 12.90
N ILE A 197 -4.48 5.00 13.97
CA ILE A 197 -5.32 3.80 13.86
C ILE A 197 -6.79 4.18 13.59
N ASP A 198 -7.31 5.25 14.18
CA ASP A 198 -8.72 5.62 14.01
C ASP A 198 -9.08 5.96 12.57
N SER A 199 -8.20 6.62 11.81
CA SER A 199 -8.39 6.89 10.39
C SER A 199 -8.39 5.60 9.56
N ARG A 200 -7.44 4.69 9.80
CA ARG A 200 -7.37 3.37 9.14
C ARG A 200 -8.59 2.49 9.48
N VAL A 201 -9.13 2.58 10.70
CA VAL A 201 -10.38 1.90 11.10
C VAL A 201 -11.61 2.56 10.44
N GLN A 202 -11.63 3.88 10.26
CA GLN A 202 -12.69 4.58 9.53
C GLN A 202 -12.68 4.20 8.05
N GLU A 203 -11.51 4.15 7.42
CA GLU A 203 -11.35 3.72 6.02
C GLU A 203 -11.88 2.29 5.80
N ILE A 204 -11.42 1.33 6.61
CA ILE A 204 -11.91 -0.06 6.54
C ILE A 204 -13.41 -0.17 6.86
N SER A 205 -13.98 0.76 7.63
CA SER A 205 -15.41 0.70 7.98
C SER A 205 -16.35 0.80 6.78
N ASN A 206 -15.90 1.43 5.68
CA ASN A 206 -16.66 1.51 4.43
C ASN A 206 -16.77 0.14 3.75
N TYR A 207 -15.67 -0.63 3.72
CA TYR A 207 -15.66 -1.99 3.17
C TYR A 207 -16.40 -2.98 4.09
N LEU A 208 -16.29 -2.79 5.40
CA LEU A 208 -17.04 -3.58 6.37
C LEU A 208 -18.55 -3.30 6.34
N ASP A 209 -19.01 -2.08 6.04
CA ASP A 209 -20.44 -1.73 5.96
C ASP A 209 -21.27 -2.31 7.14
N VAL A 210 -20.85 -1.99 8.36
CA VAL A 210 -21.48 -2.52 9.57
C VAL A 210 -22.78 -1.76 9.85
N GLY A 211 -23.89 -2.32 9.40
CA GLY A 211 -25.23 -1.77 9.61
C GLY A 211 -25.95 -1.28 8.35
N GLY A 212 -25.28 -1.30 7.18
CA GLY A 212 -25.95 -1.15 5.88
C GLY A 212 -26.47 -2.49 5.35
N SER A 213 -25.70 -3.16 4.50
CA SER A 213 -26.10 -4.41 3.87
C SER A 213 -26.08 -5.63 4.81
N ASN A 214 -27.02 -6.56 4.60
CA ASN A 214 -27.13 -7.83 5.33
C ASN A 214 -26.47 -9.02 4.58
N ASP A 215 -25.50 -8.74 3.71
CA ASP A 215 -24.66 -9.75 3.05
C ASP A 215 -23.68 -10.42 4.03
N VAL A 216 -22.84 -11.34 3.55
CA VAL A 216 -21.67 -11.84 4.28
C VAL A 216 -20.43 -11.32 3.59
N ARG A 217 -19.59 -10.58 4.30
CA ARG A 217 -18.34 -10.02 3.74
C ARG A 217 -17.10 -10.61 4.40
N ILE A 218 -16.10 -10.86 3.58
CA ILE A 218 -14.75 -11.30 3.93
C ILE A 218 -13.78 -10.23 3.44
N ILE A 219 -13.09 -9.56 4.36
CA ILE A 219 -12.12 -8.50 4.08
C ILE A 219 -10.72 -8.99 4.42
N GLY A 220 -9.79 -8.92 3.48
CA GLY A 220 -8.39 -9.28 3.69
C GLY A 220 -7.52 -8.04 3.95
N ILE A 221 -6.88 -7.95 5.11
CA ILE A 221 -5.87 -6.95 5.44
C ILE A 221 -4.49 -7.55 5.13
N TRP A 222 -3.82 -6.99 4.13
CA TRP A 222 -2.51 -7.43 3.64
C TRP A 222 -1.43 -6.35 3.86
N GLY A 223 -0.16 -6.77 3.81
CA GLY A 223 1.01 -5.88 3.87
C GLY A 223 2.23 -6.55 4.50
N MET A 224 3.36 -5.85 4.54
CA MET A 224 4.63 -6.34 5.07
C MET A 224 4.55 -6.75 6.56
N GLY A 225 5.47 -7.61 7.02
CA GLY A 225 5.68 -7.87 8.45
C GLY A 225 6.00 -6.58 9.23
N GLY A 226 5.38 -6.39 10.40
CA GLY A 226 5.64 -5.23 11.26
C GLY A 226 4.79 -3.98 11.00
N VAL A 227 4.04 -3.89 9.89
CA VAL A 227 3.22 -2.72 9.49
C VAL A 227 1.95 -2.48 10.35
N GLY A 228 1.70 -3.28 11.39
CA GLY A 228 0.61 -3.04 12.35
C GLY A 228 -0.75 -3.72 12.07
N LYS A 229 -0.82 -4.68 11.13
CA LYS A 229 -2.07 -5.40 10.78
C LYS A 229 -2.86 -5.94 11.98
N THR A 230 -2.19 -6.64 12.90
CA THR A 230 -2.78 -7.17 14.15
C THR A 230 -3.39 -6.05 15.00
N THR A 231 -2.70 -4.91 15.11
CA THR A 231 -3.15 -3.74 15.88
C THR A 231 -4.44 -3.16 15.28
N LEU A 232 -4.49 -3.03 13.95
CA LEU A 232 -5.67 -2.57 13.22
C LEU A 232 -6.85 -3.56 13.37
N ALA A 233 -6.58 -4.86 13.26
CA ALA A 233 -7.59 -5.90 13.44
C ALA A 233 -8.17 -5.94 14.87
N LYS A 234 -7.33 -5.75 15.90
CA LYS A 234 -7.78 -5.56 17.30
C LYS A 234 -8.66 -4.33 17.46
N ALA A 235 -8.30 -3.20 16.84
CA ALA A 235 -9.09 -1.98 16.91
C ALA A 235 -10.46 -2.13 16.22
N ILE A 236 -10.52 -2.79 15.06
CA ILE A 236 -11.77 -3.19 14.39
C ILE A 236 -12.63 -4.06 15.31
N PHE A 237 -12.04 -5.10 15.92
CA PHE A 237 -12.75 -5.96 16.85
C PHE A 237 -13.34 -5.16 18.01
N ASN A 238 -12.53 -4.39 18.72
CA ASN A 238 -12.96 -3.63 19.88
C ASN A 238 -14.09 -2.63 19.55
N LYS A 239 -14.03 -1.98 18.38
CA LYS A 239 -15.05 -1.03 17.91
C LYS A 239 -16.37 -1.69 17.53
N TYR A 240 -16.34 -2.80 16.79
CA TYR A 240 -17.54 -3.37 16.16
C TYR A 240 -18.13 -4.58 16.88
N GLN A 241 -17.42 -5.22 17.80
CA GLN A 241 -17.83 -6.48 18.46
C GLN A 241 -19.23 -6.45 19.11
N TYR A 242 -19.72 -5.28 19.52
CA TYR A 242 -21.01 -5.10 20.18
C TYR A 242 -22.21 -5.06 19.21
N MET A 243 -21.97 -5.09 17.89
CA MET A 243 -23.00 -5.04 16.85
C MET A 243 -23.39 -6.42 16.28
N PHE A 244 -22.79 -7.49 16.81
CA PHE A 244 -22.92 -8.87 16.32
C PHE A 244 -23.42 -9.80 17.42
N GLU A 245 -24.10 -10.88 17.03
CA GLU A 245 -24.63 -11.91 17.94
C GLU A 245 -23.54 -12.84 18.45
N GLY A 246 -22.46 -12.98 17.67
CA GLY A 246 -21.30 -13.79 17.96
C GLY A 246 -20.02 -13.06 17.55
N LYS A 247 -18.95 -13.28 18.30
CA LYS A 247 -17.65 -12.65 18.07
C LYS A 247 -16.54 -13.62 18.41
N SER A 248 -15.47 -13.65 17.61
CA SER A 248 -14.25 -14.41 17.91
C SER A 248 -13.03 -13.72 17.31
N PHE A 249 -11.89 -13.83 17.99
CA PHE A 249 -10.60 -13.35 17.54
C PHE A 249 -9.57 -14.48 17.71
N LEU A 250 -9.11 -15.02 16.58
CA LEU A 250 -8.16 -16.14 16.56
C LEU A 250 -6.75 -15.60 16.24
N GLN A 251 -5.75 -16.01 17.02
CA GLN A 251 -4.35 -15.58 16.92
C GLN A 251 -3.41 -16.78 16.80
N ASN A 252 -2.20 -16.55 16.25
CA ASN A 252 -1.08 -17.50 16.25
C ASN A 252 -1.47 -18.88 15.69
N MET A 253 -1.98 -18.86 14.46
CA MET A 253 -2.59 -20.00 13.77
C MET A 253 -1.55 -21.05 13.35
N THR A 254 -1.04 -21.88 14.26
CA THR A 254 -0.08 -22.94 13.88
C THR A 254 -0.80 -24.19 13.32
N GLU A 255 -0.24 -24.81 12.27
CA GLU A 255 -0.85 -25.94 11.54
C GLU A 255 -1.15 -27.16 12.44
N GLY A 256 -0.43 -27.31 13.57
CA GLY A 256 -0.64 -28.37 14.55
C GLY A 256 -1.89 -28.24 15.42
N GLU A 257 -2.60 -27.10 15.40
CA GLU A 257 -3.68 -26.81 16.36
C GLU A 257 -5.04 -26.49 15.71
N LEU A 258 -5.25 -26.83 14.43
CA LEU A 258 -6.48 -26.53 13.67
C LEU A 258 -7.79 -26.90 14.41
N VAL A 259 -7.84 -28.06 15.07
CA VAL A 259 -9.02 -28.49 15.84
C VAL A 259 -9.27 -27.56 17.04
N LYS A 260 -8.23 -27.07 17.71
CA LYS A 260 -8.38 -26.10 18.81
C LYS A 260 -8.91 -24.77 18.32
N LEU A 261 -8.50 -24.33 17.12
CA LEU A 261 -9.02 -23.10 16.50
C LEU A 261 -10.51 -23.22 16.17
N GLN A 262 -10.96 -24.39 15.69
CA GLN A 262 -12.39 -24.67 15.50
C GLN A 262 -13.15 -24.71 16.84
N GLU A 263 -12.59 -25.35 17.87
CA GLU A 263 -13.17 -25.39 19.22
C GLU A 263 -13.28 -23.98 19.82
N GLN A 264 -12.25 -23.13 19.66
CA GLN A 264 -12.23 -21.74 20.11
C GLN A 264 -13.28 -20.90 19.38
N LEU A 265 -13.33 -20.97 18.04
CA LEU A 265 -14.32 -20.24 17.23
C LEU A 265 -15.76 -20.58 17.65
N LEU A 266 -16.04 -21.87 17.86
CA LEU A 266 -17.34 -22.35 18.32
C LEU A 266 -17.63 -21.94 19.77
N PHE A 267 -16.61 -21.97 20.65
CA PHE A 267 -16.75 -21.57 22.06
C PHE A 267 -17.06 -20.08 22.21
N ASP A 268 -16.26 -19.22 21.57
CA ASP A 268 -16.37 -17.76 21.63
C ASP A 268 -17.76 -17.27 21.18
N ILE A 269 -18.27 -17.85 20.08
CA ILE A 269 -19.54 -17.42 19.46
C ILE A 269 -20.76 -18.05 20.12
N LEU A 270 -20.69 -19.31 20.56
CA LEU A 270 -21.87 -20.01 21.07
C LEU A 270 -22.06 -19.83 22.58
N LYS A 271 -20.96 -19.75 23.36
CA LYS A 271 -20.92 -19.77 24.85
C LYS A 271 -21.76 -20.90 25.49
N PRO A 272 -21.69 -21.10 26.82
CA PRO A 272 -20.79 -22.03 27.52
C PRO A 272 -21.04 -23.54 27.24
N ALA A 273 -21.72 -23.93 26.16
CA ALA A 273 -21.78 -25.29 25.66
C ALA A 273 -20.40 -25.73 25.17
N ASN A 274 -19.58 -26.20 26.12
CA ASN A 274 -18.21 -26.64 25.91
C ASN A 274 -18.18 -27.87 24.98
N ARG A 275 -17.92 -27.63 23.69
CA ARG A 275 -18.12 -28.59 22.59
C ARG A 275 -16.78 -29.05 22.05
N LYS A 276 -16.41 -30.28 22.40
CA LYS A 276 -15.24 -30.93 21.82
C LYS A 276 -15.48 -31.32 20.36
N VAL A 277 -14.48 -31.10 19.52
CA VAL A 277 -14.43 -31.50 18.12
C VAL A 277 -13.41 -32.64 18.00
N SER A 278 -13.78 -33.79 17.43
CA SER A 278 -12.88 -34.94 17.34
C SER A 278 -11.99 -34.96 16.09
N SER A 279 -12.33 -34.15 15.07
CA SER A 279 -11.58 -34.05 13.81
C SER A 279 -11.92 -32.77 13.05
N VAL A 280 -11.02 -32.33 12.17
CA VAL A 280 -11.20 -31.11 11.34
C VAL A 280 -12.50 -31.17 10.53
N ASP A 281 -12.81 -32.31 9.90
CA ASP A 281 -14.07 -32.49 9.13
C ASP A 281 -15.34 -32.35 9.98
N GLN A 282 -15.28 -32.73 11.26
CA GLN A 282 -16.40 -32.54 12.17
C GLN A 282 -16.53 -31.06 12.57
N GLY A 283 -15.41 -30.38 12.80
CA GLY A 283 -15.40 -28.96 13.14
C GLY A 283 -15.96 -28.09 12.01
N ILE A 284 -15.56 -28.34 10.76
CA ILE A 284 -16.13 -27.70 9.55
C ILE A 284 -17.66 -27.82 9.56
N LYS A 285 -18.18 -29.05 9.75
CA LYS A 285 -19.62 -29.31 9.72
C LYS A 285 -20.39 -28.67 10.89
N GLU A 286 -19.82 -28.59 12.09
CA GLU A 286 -20.47 -27.85 13.18
C GLU A 286 -20.32 -26.32 13.02
N ILE A 287 -19.24 -25.81 12.40
CA ILE A 287 -19.13 -24.39 12.01
C ILE A 287 -20.26 -24.03 11.05
N GLU A 288 -20.33 -24.66 9.87
CA GLU A 288 -21.37 -24.39 8.85
C GLU A 288 -22.79 -24.45 9.44
N LYS A 289 -23.08 -25.53 10.18
CA LYS A 289 -24.40 -25.79 10.76
C LYS A 289 -24.83 -24.83 11.87
N ARG A 290 -23.88 -24.24 12.60
CA ARG A 290 -24.15 -23.38 13.78
C ARG A 290 -24.00 -21.90 13.50
N LEU A 291 -23.09 -21.55 12.60
CA LEU A 291 -22.74 -20.18 12.25
C LEU A 291 -23.47 -19.70 11.00
N GLY A 292 -23.90 -20.59 10.11
CA GLY A 292 -24.67 -20.28 8.88
C GLY A 292 -26.02 -19.58 9.07
N ASN A 293 -26.51 -19.46 10.32
CA ASN A 293 -27.72 -18.71 10.67
C ASN A 293 -27.49 -17.66 11.78
N ARG A 294 -26.24 -17.25 12.01
CA ARG A 294 -25.88 -16.23 13.02
C ARG A 294 -25.14 -15.07 12.39
N ARG A 295 -25.41 -13.86 12.90
CA ARG A 295 -24.70 -12.65 12.50
C ARG A 295 -23.43 -12.50 13.35
N VAL A 296 -22.26 -12.77 12.78
CA VAL A 296 -20.99 -12.87 13.53
C VAL A 296 -19.89 -11.93 13.04
N LEU A 297 -19.00 -11.54 13.96
CA LEU A 297 -17.73 -10.89 13.67
C LEU A 297 -16.57 -11.86 13.95
N VAL A 298 -15.84 -12.28 12.92
CA VAL A 298 -14.70 -13.20 13.06
C VAL A 298 -13.44 -12.52 12.59
N ILE A 299 -12.41 -12.48 13.44
CA ILE A 299 -11.08 -11.99 13.07
C ILE A 299 -10.10 -13.15 13.07
N LEU A 300 -9.41 -13.35 11.95
CA LEU A 300 -8.35 -14.34 11.76
C LEU A 300 -7.02 -13.61 11.64
N ASP A 301 -6.21 -13.59 12.69
CA ASP A 301 -4.96 -12.83 12.72
C ASP A 301 -3.74 -13.72 12.41
N GLY A 302 -3.01 -13.37 11.34
CA GLY A 302 -1.77 -14.04 10.94
C GLY A 302 -1.98 -15.36 10.20
N ILE A 303 -2.90 -15.40 9.22
CA ILE A 303 -3.07 -16.55 8.32
C ILE A 303 -1.91 -16.62 7.33
N ASP A 304 -1.31 -17.81 7.18
CA ASP A 304 -0.17 -18.10 6.29
C ASP A 304 -0.42 -19.31 5.36
N LEU A 305 -1.50 -20.08 5.56
CA LEU A 305 -1.81 -21.28 4.77
C LEU A 305 -3.30 -21.39 4.41
N VAL A 306 -3.60 -21.74 3.15
CA VAL A 306 -4.97 -21.98 2.66
C VAL A 306 -5.72 -23.02 3.52
N LYS A 307 -5.04 -24.07 3.98
CA LYS A 307 -5.62 -25.12 4.83
C LYS A 307 -6.24 -24.59 6.13
N GLN A 308 -5.75 -23.47 6.68
CA GLN A 308 -6.34 -22.86 7.88
C GLN A 308 -7.72 -22.27 7.59
N LEU A 309 -7.86 -21.62 6.42
CA LEU A 309 -9.11 -21.05 5.93
C LEU A 309 -10.13 -22.17 5.62
N GLU A 310 -9.67 -23.26 4.99
CA GLU A 310 -10.48 -24.46 4.75
C GLU A 310 -10.94 -25.11 6.06
N ALA A 311 -10.03 -25.32 7.02
CA ALA A 311 -10.34 -25.90 8.32
C ALA A 311 -11.34 -25.07 9.13
N LEU A 312 -11.28 -23.74 9.03
CA LEU A 312 -12.24 -22.85 9.68
C LEU A 312 -13.51 -22.61 8.84
N ALA A 313 -13.66 -23.35 7.74
CA ALA A 313 -14.77 -23.26 6.78
C ALA A 313 -15.04 -21.82 6.30
N ILE A 314 -13.98 -21.05 6.04
CA ILE A 314 -14.10 -19.63 5.67
C ILE A 314 -14.62 -19.50 4.24
N LYS A 315 -15.93 -19.33 4.11
CA LYS A 315 -16.68 -19.05 2.87
C LYS A 315 -18.01 -18.40 3.26
N ARG A 316 -18.65 -17.70 2.33
CA ARG A 316 -19.86 -16.89 2.61
C ARG A 316 -20.99 -17.75 3.21
N ASP A 317 -21.24 -18.92 2.61
CA ASP A 317 -22.33 -19.84 3.01
C ASP A 317 -22.17 -20.47 4.41
N SER A 318 -20.99 -20.37 5.03
CA SER A 318 -20.75 -20.88 6.39
C SER A 318 -21.27 -19.94 7.49
N PHE A 319 -21.68 -18.71 7.14
CA PHE A 319 -22.05 -17.67 8.09
C PHE A 319 -23.42 -17.07 7.75
N GLY A 320 -24.14 -16.60 8.77
CA GLY A 320 -25.46 -15.99 8.61
C GLY A 320 -25.39 -14.57 8.07
N ALA A 321 -26.52 -14.10 7.53
CA ALA A 321 -26.69 -12.75 6.98
C ALA A 321 -26.19 -11.63 7.93
N GLY A 322 -25.51 -10.63 7.35
CA GLY A 322 -24.92 -9.49 8.04
C GLY A 322 -23.60 -9.79 8.77
N SER A 323 -22.99 -10.97 8.56
CA SER A 323 -21.70 -11.35 9.15
C SER A 323 -20.52 -10.67 8.47
N ARG A 324 -19.44 -10.46 9.24
CA ARG A 324 -18.18 -9.86 8.78
C ARG A 324 -17.00 -10.71 9.24
N ILE A 325 -16.15 -11.08 8.29
CA ILE A 325 -14.93 -11.84 8.52
C ILE A 325 -13.76 -10.94 8.11
N VAL A 326 -12.76 -10.77 8.97
CA VAL A 326 -11.54 -10.03 8.66
C VAL A 326 -10.36 -10.97 8.80
N ILE A 327 -9.50 -11.00 7.78
CA ILE A 327 -8.32 -11.87 7.72
C ILE A 327 -7.11 -10.96 7.68
N THR A 328 -6.13 -11.15 8.57
CA THR A 328 -4.81 -10.51 8.40
C THR A 328 -3.82 -11.54 7.85
N THR A 329 -3.02 -11.12 6.86
CA THR A 329 -1.97 -11.96 6.29
C THR A 329 -0.80 -11.12 5.77
N ARG A 330 0.33 -11.78 5.54
CA ARG A 330 1.47 -11.21 4.81
C ARG A 330 1.46 -11.60 3.33
N ASP A 331 0.62 -12.56 2.95
CA ASP A 331 0.58 -13.17 1.62
C ASP A 331 -0.73 -12.84 0.91
N GLU A 332 -0.66 -11.95 -0.08
CA GLU A 332 -1.80 -11.49 -0.87
C GLU A 332 -2.43 -12.63 -1.67
N HIS A 333 -1.63 -13.63 -2.05
CA HIS A 333 -2.06 -14.74 -2.88
C HIS A 333 -3.13 -15.60 -2.18
N LEU A 334 -3.03 -15.76 -0.86
CA LEU A 334 -4.03 -16.46 -0.04
C LEU A 334 -5.42 -15.79 -0.14
N LEU A 335 -5.45 -14.45 -0.18
CA LEU A 335 -6.69 -13.68 -0.29
C LEU A 335 -7.29 -13.77 -1.70
N LYS A 336 -6.43 -13.82 -2.73
CA LYS A 336 -6.81 -14.05 -4.13
C LYS A 336 -7.39 -15.45 -4.33
N ILE A 337 -6.78 -16.50 -3.77
CA ILE A 337 -7.32 -17.88 -3.78
C ILE A 337 -8.70 -17.95 -3.12
N LEU A 338 -8.87 -17.32 -1.95
CA LEU A 338 -10.15 -17.27 -1.25
C LEU A 338 -11.21 -16.43 -1.98
N GLY A 339 -10.78 -15.55 -2.90
CA GLY A 339 -11.64 -14.61 -3.61
C GLY A 339 -12.39 -13.70 -2.64
N VAL A 340 -11.68 -13.02 -1.73
CA VAL A 340 -12.28 -12.09 -0.74
C VAL A 340 -13.00 -10.91 -1.38
N ASP A 341 -13.90 -10.25 -0.66
CA ASP A 341 -14.70 -9.13 -1.18
C ASP A 341 -13.89 -7.83 -1.31
N THR A 342 -12.82 -7.68 -0.53
CA THR A 342 -11.85 -6.58 -0.64
C THR A 342 -10.49 -7.00 -0.09
N ILE A 343 -9.42 -6.66 -0.81
CA ILE A 343 -8.03 -6.73 -0.31
C ILE A 343 -7.59 -5.31 0.03
N TYR A 344 -7.34 -5.05 1.31
CA TYR A 344 -6.83 -3.78 1.82
C TYR A 344 -5.34 -3.90 2.12
N LYS A 345 -4.49 -3.27 1.30
CA LYS A 345 -3.07 -3.08 1.60
C LYS A 345 -2.94 -2.04 2.69
N LEU A 346 -2.53 -2.44 3.89
CA LEU A 346 -2.31 -1.50 5.01
C LEU A 346 -1.08 -0.62 4.71
N PRO A 347 -1.25 0.71 4.55
CA PRO A 347 -0.13 1.62 4.34
C PRO A 347 0.75 1.75 5.60
N GLU A 348 2.02 2.04 5.37
CA GLU A 348 3.00 2.42 6.39
C GLU A 348 2.58 3.72 7.13
N MET A 349 3.26 4.02 8.23
CA MET A 349 3.05 5.29 8.95
C MET A 349 3.75 6.43 8.19
N ASN A 350 3.10 7.58 8.09
CA ASN A 350 3.82 8.77 7.61
C ASN A 350 4.85 9.25 8.65
N ILE A 351 5.74 10.17 8.27
CA ILE A 351 6.85 10.58 9.13
C ILE A 351 6.39 11.21 10.46
N GLU A 352 5.30 11.96 10.48
CA GLU A 352 4.77 12.60 11.70
C GLU A 352 4.12 11.57 12.63
N GLU A 353 3.33 10.65 12.07
CA GLU A 353 2.83 9.47 12.80
C GLU A 353 4.00 8.66 13.39
N GLY A 354 5.08 8.49 12.62
CA GLY A 354 6.29 7.78 13.03
C GLY A 354 7.02 8.46 14.19
N VAL A 355 7.24 9.78 14.10
CA VAL A 355 7.82 10.59 15.18
C VAL A 355 6.94 10.56 16.43
N GLN A 356 5.61 10.61 16.28
CA GLN A 356 4.68 10.55 17.41
C GLN A 356 4.76 9.18 18.13
N LEU A 357 4.73 8.07 17.39
CA LEU A 357 4.84 6.73 17.97
C LEU A 357 6.22 6.50 18.62
N LEU A 358 7.30 6.88 17.93
CA LEU A 358 8.65 6.83 18.50
C LEU A 358 8.73 7.61 19.82
N SER A 359 8.10 8.80 19.87
CA SER A 359 8.14 9.67 21.04
C SER A 359 7.45 9.04 22.26
N TRP A 360 6.34 8.33 22.03
CA TRP A 360 5.66 7.59 23.11
C TRP A 360 6.56 6.54 23.75
N HIS A 361 7.36 5.83 22.95
CA HIS A 361 8.28 4.80 23.44
C HIS A 361 9.59 5.36 24.00
N ALA A 362 10.06 6.51 23.50
CA ALA A 362 11.34 7.10 23.90
C ALA A 362 11.25 8.14 25.05
N PHE A 363 10.14 8.86 25.15
CA PHE A 363 9.94 9.96 26.10
C PHE A 363 8.66 9.83 26.96
N GLY A 364 7.81 8.82 26.69
CA GLY A 364 6.54 8.62 27.42
C GLY A 364 5.45 9.65 27.09
N LYS A 365 5.57 10.38 25.97
CA LYS A 365 4.61 11.39 25.50
C LYS A 365 4.58 11.45 23.97
N ASN A 366 3.56 12.07 23.39
CA ASN A 366 3.34 12.14 21.94
C ASN A 366 4.31 13.04 21.14
N HIS A 367 5.34 13.62 21.76
CA HIS A 367 6.30 14.49 21.07
C HIS A 367 7.72 14.38 21.68
N PRO A 368 8.78 14.70 20.92
CA PRO A 368 10.14 14.69 21.44
C PRO A 368 10.38 15.72 22.56
N ASP A 369 11.42 15.49 23.36
CA ASP A 369 12.00 16.52 24.21
C ASP A 369 12.71 17.62 23.39
N GLU A 370 12.89 18.80 23.99
CA GLU A 370 13.58 19.92 23.36
C GLU A 370 15.00 19.51 22.93
N GLY A 371 15.36 19.82 21.68
CA GLY A 371 16.64 19.41 21.08
C GLY A 371 16.69 17.98 20.50
N TYR A 372 15.67 17.14 20.71
CA TYR A 372 15.61 15.78 20.13
C TYR A 372 14.85 15.68 18.80
N PHE A 373 14.06 16.68 18.41
CA PHE A 373 13.17 16.61 17.24
C PHE A 373 13.86 16.12 15.95
N GLU A 374 14.98 16.72 15.55
CA GLU A 374 15.74 16.32 14.36
C GLU A 374 16.39 14.93 14.46
N LEU A 375 16.60 14.41 15.67
CA LEU A 375 17.09 13.04 15.89
C LEU A 375 15.92 12.04 15.86
N ALA A 376 14.78 12.40 16.44
CA ALA A 376 13.54 11.62 16.36
C ALA A 376 13.08 11.45 14.90
N ARG A 377 13.11 12.53 14.09
CA ARG A 377 12.80 12.45 12.66
C ARG A 377 13.74 11.49 11.94
N LYS A 378 15.06 11.59 12.14
CA LYS A 378 16.05 10.67 11.53
C LYS A 378 15.90 9.21 11.95
N VAL A 379 15.46 8.93 13.18
CA VAL A 379 15.13 7.57 13.62
C VAL A 379 13.85 7.09 12.92
N ALA A 380 12.83 7.95 12.80
CA ALA A 380 11.59 7.60 12.12
C ALA A 380 11.76 7.42 10.59
N ASP A 381 12.61 8.25 9.95
CA ASP A 381 13.06 8.11 8.57
C ASP A 381 13.73 6.73 8.37
N TYR A 382 14.68 6.35 9.24
CA TYR A 382 15.34 5.03 9.21
C TYR A 382 14.36 3.85 9.41
N CYS A 383 13.29 4.06 10.18
CA CYS A 383 12.26 3.03 10.39
C CYS A 383 11.32 2.84 9.18
N GLY A 384 11.33 3.75 8.19
CA GLY A 384 10.46 3.67 7.00
C GLY A 384 8.97 3.56 7.34
N GLY A 385 8.52 4.21 8.42
CA GLY A 385 7.11 4.15 8.83
C GLY A 385 6.63 2.80 9.37
N LEU A 386 7.50 1.83 9.67
CA LEU A 386 7.09 0.57 10.30
C LEU A 386 6.90 0.72 11.83
N PRO A 387 5.67 0.54 12.36
CA PRO A 387 5.39 0.65 13.80
C PRO A 387 6.35 -0.19 14.65
N LEU A 388 6.56 -1.45 14.27
CA LEU A 388 7.45 -2.39 14.96
C LEU A 388 8.88 -1.86 15.13
N ALA A 389 9.42 -1.18 14.12
CA ALA A 389 10.78 -0.63 14.18
C ALA A 389 10.84 0.59 15.11
N LEU A 390 9.82 1.45 15.05
CA LEU A 390 9.66 2.63 15.91
C LEU A 390 9.52 2.24 17.40
N GLU A 391 8.71 1.22 17.71
CA GLU A 391 8.55 0.69 19.07
C GLU A 391 9.88 0.16 19.64
N VAL A 392 10.61 -0.64 18.85
CA VAL A 392 11.89 -1.24 19.25
C VAL A 392 12.97 -0.18 19.44
N LEU A 393 13.13 0.75 18.49
CA LEU A 393 14.14 1.81 18.61
C LEU A 393 13.79 2.84 19.66
N GLY A 394 12.53 3.24 19.79
CA GLY A 394 12.08 4.15 20.85
C GLY A 394 12.37 3.59 22.24
N SER A 395 12.03 2.32 22.46
CA SER A 395 12.33 1.60 23.70
C SER A 395 13.84 1.43 23.93
N HIS A 396 14.63 1.23 22.86
CA HIS A 396 16.10 1.18 22.94
C HIS A 396 16.73 2.54 23.25
N LEU A 397 16.06 3.64 22.92
CA LEU A 397 16.54 5.02 23.07
C LEU A 397 15.99 5.73 24.32
N PHE A 398 15.04 5.11 25.03
CA PHE A 398 14.45 5.61 26.26
C PHE A 398 15.52 5.98 27.30
N GLY A 399 15.43 7.22 27.82
CA GLY A 399 16.35 7.75 28.84
C GLY A 399 17.77 8.06 28.38
N LYS A 400 18.11 7.90 27.09
CA LYS A 400 19.45 8.19 26.56
C LYS A 400 19.64 9.66 26.18
N SER A 401 20.86 10.15 26.32
CA SER A 401 21.28 11.51 25.95
C SER A 401 21.36 11.75 24.44
N ILE A 402 21.30 13.02 24.01
CA ILE A 402 21.51 13.47 22.61
C ILE A 402 22.78 12.86 21.97
N SER A 403 23.88 12.72 22.72
CA SER A 403 25.12 12.12 22.24
C SER A 403 24.99 10.60 22.01
N GLU A 404 24.27 9.90 22.87
CA GLU A 404 24.02 8.46 22.72
C GLU A 404 23.02 8.18 21.59
N TRP A 405 22.02 9.03 21.38
CA TRP A 405 21.13 8.97 20.21
C TRP A 405 21.92 9.10 18.90
N LYS A 406 22.81 10.08 18.80
CA LYS A 406 23.71 10.24 17.63
C LYS A 406 24.58 9.00 17.43
N SER A 407 25.19 8.48 18.49
CA SER A 407 26.01 7.26 18.44
C SER A 407 25.21 6.02 18.01
N ALA A 408 23.98 5.87 18.50
CA ALA A 408 23.08 4.78 18.13
C ALA A 408 22.66 4.88 16.65
N LEU A 409 22.32 6.08 16.16
CA LEU A 409 22.01 6.33 14.76
C LEU A 409 23.19 6.00 13.83
N GLU A 410 24.41 6.43 14.16
CA GLU A 410 25.60 6.08 13.37
C GLU A 410 25.87 4.57 13.38
N LYS A 411 25.61 3.88 14.50
CA LYS A 411 25.71 2.41 14.56
C LYS A 411 24.69 1.74 13.64
N LEU A 412 23.43 2.19 13.62
CA LEU A 412 22.36 1.56 12.83
C LEU A 412 22.67 1.53 11.32
N LYS A 413 23.40 2.53 10.78
CA LYS A 413 23.83 2.58 9.37
C LYS A 413 24.73 1.43 8.94
N SER A 414 25.43 0.79 9.88
CA SER A 414 26.39 -0.31 9.60
C SER A 414 25.98 -1.64 10.25
N HIS A 415 25.15 -1.57 11.30
CA HIS A 415 24.72 -2.70 12.10
C HIS A 415 23.24 -2.53 12.48
N PRO A 416 22.31 -2.96 11.62
CA PRO A 416 20.87 -2.83 11.87
C PRO A 416 20.44 -3.55 13.15
N HIS A 417 19.36 -3.10 13.78
CA HIS A 417 18.97 -3.62 15.09
C HIS A 417 18.40 -5.05 15.01
N TRP A 418 19.12 -6.02 15.55
CA TRP A 418 18.85 -7.46 15.39
C TRP A 418 17.42 -7.92 15.73
N GLU A 419 16.76 -7.35 16.75
CA GLU A 419 15.38 -7.73 17.10
C GLU A 419 14.37 -7.26 16.04
N ILE A 420 14.65 -6.17 15.30
CA ILE A 420 13.83 -5.76 14.15
C ILE A 420 14.02 -6.78 13.03
N LEU A 421 15.27 -7.06 12.67
CA LEU A 421 15.62 -8.02 11.61
C LEU A 421 15.00 -9.40 11.86
N LYS A 422 15.10 -9.91 13.08
CA LYS A 422 14.53 -11.21 13.49
C LYS A 422 13.01 -11.32 13.24
N ARG A 423 12.28 -10.21 13.39
CA ARG A 423 10.81 -10.18 13.19
C ARG A 423 10.43 -10.09 11.72
N LEU A 424 11.22 -9.35 10.93
CA LEU A 424 11.05 -9.27 9.47
C LEU A 424 11.46 -10.60 8.79
N LYS A 425 12.53 -11.24 9.27
CA LYS A 425 13.14 -12.46 8.73
C LYS A 425 12.19 -13.66 8.67
N ILE A 426 11.13 -13.68 9.49
CA ILE A 426 10.07 -14.70 9.45
C ILE A 426 9.57 -14.91 8.00
N SER A 427 9.25 -13.81 7.29
CA SER A 427 8.72 -13.90 5.91
C SER A 427 9.77 -14.30 4.88
N PHE A 428 11.06 -14.15 5.19
CA PHE A 428 12.16 -14.65 4.36
C PHE A 428 12.43 -16.13 4.62
N ASP A 429 12.33 -16.60 5.87
CA ASP A 429 12.61 -17.99 6.23
C ASP A 429 11.63 -18.97 5.58
N GLU A 430 10.38 -18.53 5.36
CA GLU A 430 9.31 -19.25 4.65
C GLU A 430 9.50 -19.39 3.13
N LEU A 431 10.41 -18.63 2.50
CA LEU A 431 10.68 -18.70 1.06
C LEU A 431 11.44 -19.98 0.67
N ASP A 432 11.34 -20.42 -0.58
CA ASP A 432 12.25 -21.47 -1.11
C ASP A 432 13.66 -20.93 -1.37
N ASP A 433 14.62 -21.81 -1.64
CA ASP A 433 16.04 -21.44 -1.78
C ASP A 433 16.32 -20.56 -3.02
N LEU A 434 15.53 -20.67 -4.09
CA LEU A 434 15.65 -19.83 -5.29
C LEU A 434 15.06 -18.43 -5.03
N GLN A 435 13.89 -18.37 -4.39
CA GLN A 435 13.27 -17.13 -3.92
C GLN A 435 14.17 -16.38 -2.94
N LYS A 436 14.84 -17.10 -2.02
CA LYS A 436 15.87 -16.54 -1.12
C LYS A 436 17.05 -15.97 -1.91
N ALA A 437 17.53 -16.67 -2.93
CA ALA A 437 18.61 -16.16 -3.78
C ALA A 437 18.22 -14.86 -4.52
N ILE A 438 17.00 -14.80 -5.08
CA ILE A 438 16.46 -13.59 -5.72
C ILE A 438 16.34 -12.44 -4.70
N PHE A 439 15.76 -12.68 -3.53
CA PHE A 439 15.61 -11.66 -2.48
C PHE A 439 16.97 -11.05 -2.09
N LEU A 440 17.98 -11.91 -1.88
CA LEU A 440 19.32 -11.46 -1.52
C LEU A 440 19.99 -10.69 -2.67
N ASP A 441 19.83 -11.12 -3.94
CA ASP A 441 20.33 -10.40 -5.11
C ASP A 441 19.71 -9.00 -5.23
N ILE A 442 18.39 -8.87 -5.04
CA ILE A 442 17.70 -7.58 -5.06
C ILE A 442 18.18 -6.68 -3.91
N SER A 443 18.33 -7.23 -2.70
CA SER A 443 18.80 -6.47 -1.52
C SER A 443 20.24 -5.95 -1.65
N CYS A 444 21.12 -6.70 -2.33
CA CYS A 444 22.52 -6.34 -2.50
C CYS A 444 22.78 -5.49 -3.75
N PHE A 445 22.11 -5.76 -4.87
CA PHE A 445 22.49 -5.22 -6.19
C PHE A 445 21.38 -4.48 -6.94
N PHE A 446 20.12 -4.95 -6.87
CA PHE A 446 19.09 -4.54 -7.83
C PHE A 446 17.96 -3.63 -7.28
N THR A 447 18.01 -3.25 -6.00
CA THR A 447 17.05 -2.27 -5.45
C THR A 447 17.20 -0.92 -6.20
N GLY A 448 16.10 -0.40 -6.73
CA GLY A 448 16.05 0.82 -7.54
C GLY A 448 16.34 0.63 -9.05
N MET A 449 16.40 -0.62 -9.54
CA MET A 449 16.57 -0.92 -10.96
C MET A 449 15.24 -1.32 -11.63
N ASN A 450 15.13 -1.12 -12.94
CA ASN A 450 13.98 -1.53 -13.74
C ASN A 450 13.73 -3.05 -13.66
N GLU A 451 12.47 -3.46 -13.50
CA GLU A 451 12.07 -4.84 -13.25
C GLU A 451 12.39 -5.78 -14.41
N ASP A 452 12.13 -5.38 -15.67
CA ASP A 452 12.41 -6.21 -16.84
C ASP A 452 13.91 -6.49 -17.03
N TYR A 453 14.75 -5.47 -16.77
CA TYR A 453 16.21 -5.63 -16.78
C TYR A 453 16.68 -6.62 -15.71
N VAL A 454 16.13 -6.53 -14.49
CA VAL A 454 16.47 -7.44 -13.39
C VAL A 454 15.94 -8.85 -13.63
N MET A 455 14.73 -9.01 -14.17
CA MET A 455 14.21 -10.30 -14.64
C MET A 455 15.15 -10.92 -15.68
N THR A 456 15.60 -10.15 -16.66
CA THR A 456 16.52 -10.64 -17.71
C THR A 456 17.84 -11.18 -17.12
N ILE A 457 18.40 -10.48 -16.12
CA ILE A 457 19.62 -10.92 -15.41
C ILE A 457 19.40 -12.19 -14.60
N LEU A 458 18.31 -12.25 -13.82
CA LEU A 458 17.99 -13.37 -12.93
C LEU A 458 17.57 -14.64 -13.70
N ASP A 459 16.91 -14.49 -14.84
CA ASP A 459 16.60 -15.58 -15.77
C ASP A 459 17.89 -16.16 -16.34
N GLY A 460 18.83 -15.30 -16.74
CA GLY A 460 20.19 -15.69 -17.09
C GLY A 460 20.97 -16.42 -15.97
N CYS A 461 20.57 -16.24 -14.71
CA CYS A 461 21.11 -16.95 -13.55
C CYS A 461 20.37 -18.26 -13.21
N ASP A 462 19.44 -18.70 -14.07
CA ASP A 462 18.60 -19.90 -13.87
C ASP A 462 17.72 -19.84 -12.60
N LEU A 463 17.29 -18.64 -12.18
CA LEU A 463 16.52 -18.40 -10.95
C LEU A 463 14.99 -18.31 -11.12
N TYR A 464 14.46 -18.39 -12.34
CA TYR A 464 13.01 -18.35 -12.63
C TYR A 464 12.27 -17.09 -12.09
N PRO A 465 12.73 -15.87 -12.45
CA PRO A 465 12.34 -14.64 -11.75
C PRO A 465 10.85 -14.28 -11.88
N GLN A 466 10.14 -14.64 -12.96
CA GLN A 466 8.71 -14.35 -13.09
C GLN A 466 7.87 -14.98 -11.97
N VAL A 467 8.27 -16.15 -11.47
CA VAL A 467 7.62 -16.78 -10.31
C VAL A 467 8.21 -16.21 -9.01
N GLY A 468 9.55 -16.12 -8.93
CA GLY A 468 10.23 -15.68 -7.72
C GLY A 468 9.88 -14.24 -7.30
N ILE A 469 10.02 -13.27 -8.20
CA ILE A 469 9.70 -11.85 -7.92
C ILE A 469 8.23 -11.69 -7.59
N ARG A 470 7.32 -12.38 -8.31
CA ARG A 470 5.89 -12.36 -8.02
C ARG A 470 5.59 -12.84 -6.59
N VAL A 471 6.22 -13.93 -6.13
CA VAL A 471 6.06 -14.41 -4.75
C VAL A 471 6.60 -13.39 -3.74
N LEU A 472 7.71 -12.71 -4.03
CA LEU A 472 8.21 -11.62 -3.19
C LEU A 472 7.26 -10.41 -3.15
N GLN A 473 6.60 -10.08 -4.26
CA GLN A 473 5.58 -9.04 -4.35
C GLN A 473 4.31 -9.41 -3.58
N GLU A 474 3.75 -10.61 -3.81
CA GLU A 474 2.56 -11.12 -3.10
C GLU A 474 2.83 -11.23 -1.58
N ARG A 475 4.09 -11.44 -1.15
CA ARG A 475 4.51 -11.44 0.26
C ARG A 475 4.87 -10.07 0.85
N GLY A 476 4.78 -9.00 0.05
CA GLY A 476 5.13 -7.63 0.47
C GLY A 476 6.60 -7.46 0.87
N LEU A 477 7.50 -8.23 0.26
CA LEU A 477 8.95 -8.16 0.45
C LEU A 477 9.66 -7.28 -0.59
N VAL A 478 9.06 -7.15 -1.77
CA VAL A 478 9.49 -6.32 -2.90
C VAL A 478 8.24 -5.66 -3.49
N THR A 479 8.36 -4.48 -4.09
CA THR A 479 7.29 -3.79 -4.82
C THR A 479 7.84 -3.22 -6.12
N ALA A 480 7.01 -3.07 -7.14
CA ALA A 480 7.31 -2.16 -8.25
C ALA A 480 6.69 -0.78 -7.98
N ASN A 481 7.36 0.30 -8.37
CA ASN A 481 6.72 1.61 -8.50
C ASN A 481 6.15 1.80 -9.91
N ASP A 482 5.53 2.95 -10.16
CA ASP A 482 4.83 3.26 -11.41
C ASP A 482 5.78 3.38 -12.63
N ASP A 483 7.07 3.65 -12.37
CA ASP A 483 8.17 3.60 -13.36
C ASP A 483 8.70 2.18 -13.63
N PHE A 484 8.04 1.13 -13.11
CA PHE A 484 8.47 -0.27 -13.19
C PHE A 484 9.87 -0.52 -12.59
N THR A 485 10.23 0.19 -11.52
CA THR A 485 11.48 -0.05 -10.78
C THR A 485 11.22 -0.88 -9.51
N LEU A 486 12.10 -1.86 -9.27
CA LEU A 486 12.02 -2.75 -8.11
C LEU A 486 12.48 -2.03 -6.85
N MET A 487 11.54 -1.77 -5.96
CA MET A 487 11.74 -1.16 -4.66
C MET A 487 11.67 -2.23 -3.56
N MET A 488 12.50 -2.05 -2.53
CA MET A 488 12.51 -2.87 -1.33
C MET A 488 12.60 -1.93 -0.13
N HIS A 489 11.73 -2.12 0.86
CA HIS A 489 11.75 -1.32 2.09
C HIS A 489 13.15 -1.37 2.73
N ASP A 490 13.69 -0.23 3.16
CA ASP A 490 15.08 -0.11 3.64
C ASP A 490 15.46 -1.16 4.69
N LEU A 491 14.61 -1.37 5.70
CA LEU A 491 14.83 -2.41 6.71
C LEU A 491 14.79 -3.86 6.20
N LEU A 492 14.15 -4.16 5.06
CA LEU A 492 14.25 -5.48 4.39
C LEU A 492 15.54 -5.61 3.58
N ARG A 493 15.93 -4.55 2.89
CA ARG A 493 17.18 -4.49 2.15
C ARG A 493 18.37 -4.69 3.09
N ASP A 494 18.35 -3.97 4.22
CA ASP A 494 19.38 -4.04 5.24
C ASP A 494 19.32 -5.39 6.00
N MET A 495 18.15 -6.03 6.11
CA MET A 495 18.02 -7.41 6.57
C MET A 495 18.70 -8.42 5.64
N GLY A 496 18.46 -8.34 4.32
CA GLY A 496 19.10 -9.23 3.34
C GLY A 496 20.63 -9.09 3.35
N ARG A 497 21.10 -7.83 3.40
CA ARG A 497 22.51 -7.47 3.55
C ARG A 497 23.15 -8.01 4.83
N GLU A 498 22.45 -7.95 5.97
CA GLU A 498 22.91 -8.53 7.24
C GLU A 498 22.91 -10.06 7.21
N ILE A 499 21.91 -10.70 6.57
CA ILE A 499 21.89 -12.17 6.38
C ILE A 499 23.16 -12.63 5.66
N VAL A 500 23.56 -11.94 4.58
CA VAL A 500 24.83 -12.23 3.87
C VAL A 500 26.04 -11.98 4.78
N ARG A 501 26.07 -10.87 5.54
CA ARG A 501 27.17 -10.56 6.46
C ARG A 501 27.34 -11.60 7.57
N LEU A 502 26.27 -12.32 7.92
CA LEU A 502 26.29 -13.38 8.93
C LEU A 502 26.68 -14.76 8.38
N GLU A 503 26.85 -14.92 7.05
CA GLU A 503 27.38 -16.15 6.46
C GLU A 503 28.83 -16.43 6.87
N SER A 504 29.65 -15.38 7.01
CA SER A 504 31.03 -15.49 7.48
C SER A 504 31.57 -14.21 8.11
N HIS A 505 32.48 -14.35 9.08
CA HIS A 505 33.29 -13.22 9.59
C HIS A 505 34.43 -12.82 8.64
N ASP A 506 34.70 -13.61 7.61
CA ASP A 506 35.68 -13.34 6.56
C ASP A 506 34.93 -12.93 5.29
N PRO A 507 34.95 -11.64 4.88
CA PRO A 507 34.16 -11.18 3.74
C PRO A 507 34.44 -11.93 2.45
N GLY A 508 35.66 -12.45 2.26
CA GLY A 508 36.03 -13.26 1.10
C GLY A 508 35.28 -14.60 0.98
N LYS A 509 34.52 -14.98 2.01
CA LYS A 509 33.68 -16.18 2.09
C LYS A 509 32.17 -15.90 2.11
N CYS A 510 31.76 -14.64 2.06
CA CYS A 510 30.35 -14.28 1.95
C CYS A 510 29.90 -14.33 0.49
N SER A 511 28.64 -14.70 0.26
CA SER A 511 28.05 -14.91 -1.06
C SER A 511 27.95 -13.62 -1.89
N ARG A 512 27.77 -12.46 -1.23
CA ARG A 512 27.60 -11.17 -1.88
C ARG A 512 28.42 -10.09 -1.18
N LEU A 513 29.43 -9.58 -1.88
CA LEU A 513 30.24 -8.43 -1.45
C LEU A 513 29.53 -7.14 -1.84
N TRP A 514 28.67 -6.65 -0.95
CA TRP A 514 27.88 -5.43 -1.15
C TRP A 514 28.44 -4.20 -0.43
N HIS A 515 29.24 -4.39 0.64
CA HIS A 515 29.84 -3.30 1.39
C HIS A 515 31.19 -2.90 0.77
N HIS A 516 31.37 -1.60 0.52
CA HIS A 516 32.53 -1.05 -0.19
C HIS A 516 33.88 -1.43 0.43
N ASP A 517 34.02 -1.29 1.75
CA ASP A 517 35.30 -1.57 2.42
C ASP A 517 35.65 -3.06 2.43
N ASP A 518 34.64 -3.93 2.46
CA ASP A 518 34.81 -5.37 2.39
C ASP A 518 35.25 -5.79 0.99
N ALA A 519 34.60 -5.25 -0.06
CA ALA A 519 35.03 -5.44 -1.44
C ALA A 519 36.47 -4.94 -1.67
N ILE A 520 36.84 -3.76 -1.15
CA ILE A 520 38.22 -3.26 -1.22
C ILE A 520 39.20 -4.16 -0.46
N HIS A 521 38.84 -4.64 0.73
CA HIS A 521 39.69 -5.53 1.53
C HIS A 521 39.97 -6.83 0.75
N VAL A 522 38.92 -7.46 0.24
CA VAL A 522 39.00 -8.71 -0.52
C VAL A 522 39.82 -8.53 -1.80
N LEU A 523 39.58 -7.44 -2.55
CA LEU A 523 40.28 -7.17 -3.82
C LEU A 523 41.74 -6.72 -3.65
N ARG A 524 42.14 -6.18 -2.48
CA ARG A 524 43.55 -5.86 -2.18
C ARG A 524 44.34 -7.06 -1.69
N ASN A 525 43.69 -7.96 -0.97
CA ASN A 525 44.34 -9.09 -0.30
C ASN A 525 44.23 -10.40 -1.10
N ASN A 526 43.54 -10.40 -2.25
CA ASN A 526 43.20 -11.59 -3.05
C ASN A 526 42.52 -12.70 -2.22
N SER A 527 41.74 -12.33 -1.21
CA SER A 527 41.14 -13.27 -0.24
C SER A 527 39.77 -13.79 -0.66
N GLY A 528 39.31 -13.44 -1.86
CA GLY A 528 38.05 -13.93 -2.42
C GLY A 528 38.08 -15.44 -2.63
N THR A 529 36.95 -16.09 -2.42
CA THR A 529 36.79 -17.55 -2.57
C THR A 529 35.63 -17.88 -3.50
N GLU A 530 35.49 -19.15 -3.83
CA GLU A 530 34.41 -19.70 -4.65
C GLU A 530 33.02 -19.41 -4.07
N ALA A 531 32.89 -19.10 -2.78
CA ALA A 531 31.63 -18.68 -2.19
C ALA A 531 31.08 -17.36 -2.77
N VAL A 532 31.94 -16.46 -3.26
CA VAL A 532 31.53 -15.14 -3.77
C VAL A 532 30.79 -15.29 -5.11
N GLN A 533 29.48 -15.04 -5.09
CA GLN A 533 28.60 -15.04 -6.26
C GLN A 533 28.33 -13.64 -6.83
N GLY A 534 28.45 -12.60 -6.00
CA GLY A 534 28.24 -11.23 -6.41
C GLY A 534 29.23 -10.25 -5.75
N LEU A 535 29.67 -9.24 -6.50
CA LEU A 535 30.54 -8.17 -5.99
C LEU A 535 30.11 -6.82 -6.57
N THR A 536 29.93 -5.81 -5.70
CA THR A 536 29.80 -4.41 -6.11
C THR A 536 30.88 -3.55 -5.47
N LEU A 537 31.47 -2.66 -6.27
CA LEU A 537 32.38 -1.62 -5.80
C LEU A 537 32.11 -0.33 -6.58
N ASP A 538 31.71 0.71 -5.85
CA ASP A 538 31.41 2.04 -6.37
C ASP A 538 32.48 3.04 -5.91
N LEU A 539 33.35 3.47 -6.82
CA LEU A 539 34.36 4.52 -6.59
C LEU A 539 33.94 5.85 -7.26
N GLN A 540 34.64 6.93 -6.92
CA GLN A 540 34.55 8.20 -7.64
C GLN A 540 35.54 8.23 -8.81
N GLU A 541 35.27 8.97 -9.89
CA GLU A 541 36.22 9.08 -11.02
C GLU A 541 37.58 9.68 -10.60
N SER A 542 37.59 10.50 -9.54
CA SER A 542 38.81 11.06 -8.94
C SER A 542 39.68 10.03 -8.22
N ASP A 543 39.15 8.84 -7.88
CA ASP A 543 39.85 7.81 -7.14
C ASP A 543 40.90 7.12 -8.01
N LYS A 544 42.13 7.08 -7.51
CA LYS A 544 43.28 6.48 -8.20
C LYS A 544 43.49 5.01 -7.85
N ALA A 545 42.52 4.38 -7.20
CA ALA A 545 42.61 2.99 -6.79
C ALA A 545 42.57 2.08 -8.03
N SER A 546 43.49 1.11 -8.06
CA SER A 546 43.49 0.05 -9.07
C SER A 546 43.73 -1.29 -8.41
N PHE A 547 43.01 -2.31 -8.88
CA PHE A 547 43.07 -3.67 -8.34
C PHE A 547 43.65 -4.63 -9.39
N SER A 548 44.22 -5.74 -8.93
CA SER A 548 44.68 -6.79 -9.85
C SER A 548 43.53 -7.72 -10.20
N THR A 549 43.45 -8.16 -11.46
CA THR A 549 42.49 -9.20 -11.87
C THR A 549 42.75 -10.54 -11.16
N GLU A 550 43.98 -10.80 -10.67
CA GLU A 550 44.28 -11.99 -9.87
C GLU A 550 43.42 -12.10 -8.60
N ALA A 551 42.85 -11.00 -8.10
CA ALA A 551 41.94 -11.02 -6.96
C ALA A 551 40.62 -11.79 -7.23
N PHE A 552 40.19 -11.83 -8.49
CA PHE A 552 38.97 -12.51 -8.92
C PHE A 552 39.20 -13.99 -9.24
N ARG A 553 40.46 -14.41 -9.40
CA ARG A 553 40.86 -15.75 -9.87
C ARG A 553 40.32 -16.92 -9.04
N ASN A 554 40.03 -16.69 -7.76
CA ASN A 554 39.45 -17.70 -6.86
C ASN A 554 37.92 -17.58 -6.72
N MET A 555 37.30 -16.51 -7.23
CA MET A 555 35.85 -16.25 -7.17
C MET A 555 35.10 -16.94 -8.33
N GLN A 556 35.28 -18.26 -8.47
CA GLN A 556 34.81 -18.98 -9.67
C GLN A 556 33.28 -19.03 -9.80
N SER A 557 32.50 -18.80 -8.73
CA SER A 557 31.03 -18.69 -8.80
C SER A 557 30.50 -17.26 -9.03
N LEU A 558 31.37 -16.28 -9.31
CA LEU A 558 30.99 -14.88 -9.48
C LEU A 558 30.11 -14.68 -10.74
N ARG A 559 28.80 -14.52 -10.53
CA ARG A 559 27.80 -14.29 -11.59
C ARG A 559 27.33 -12.85 -11.73
N LEU A 560 27.45 -12.03 -10.67
CA LEU A 560 27.06 -10.61 -10.65
C LEU A 560 28.28 -9.71 -10.35
N LEU A 561 28.63 -8.78 -11.25
CA LEU A 561 29.76 -7.87 -11.05
C LEU A 561 29.39 -6.42 -11.35
N LYS A 562 29.52 -5.55 -10.34
CA LYS A 562 29.37 -4.09 -10.47
C LYS A 562 30.64 -3.36 -10.06
N LEU A 563 31.17 -2.51 -10.94
CA LEU A 563 32.49 -1.89 -10.84
C LEU A 563 32.46 -0.43 -11.32
N ASN A 564 31.86 0.48 -10.57
CA ASN A 564 31.74 1.86 -11.01
C ASN A 564 33.03 2.65 -10.76
N TYR A 565 33.59 3.22 -11.83
CA TYR A 565 34.86 3.94 -11.90
C TYR A 565 36.10 3.14 -11.43
N VAL A 566 35.97 1.81 -11.29
CA VAL A 566 37.06 0.93 -10.86
C VAL A 566 38.04 0.66 -12.00
N LYS A 567 39.35 0.72 -11.70
CA LYS A 567 40.41 0.31 -12.62
C LYS A 567 40.96 -1.08 -12.27
N LEU A 568 40.80 -2.04 -13.17
CA LEU A 568 41.49 -3.33 -13.07
C LEU A 568 42.80 -3.34 -13.85
N THR A 569 43.71 -4.25 -13.47
CA THR A 569 45.04 -4.44 -14.07
C THR A 569 45.40 -5.94 -14.11
N GLY A 570 45.89 -6.42 -15.24
CA GLY A 570 46.15 -7.85 -15.48
C GLY A 570 45.31 -8.38 -16.65
N SER A 571 45.02 -9.69 -16.64
CA SER A 571 44.22 -10.36 -17.69
C SER A 571 42.78 -10.56 -17.25
N TYR A 572 41.85 -10.27 -18.15
CA TYR A 572 40.41 -10.37 -17.93
C TYR A 572 39.89 -11.82 -17.88
N ASN A 573 40.66 -12.79 -18.39
CA ASN A 573 40.45 -14.24 -18.21
C ASN A 573 40.41 -14.70 -16.74
N ASN A 574 40.84 -13.87 -15.79
CA ASN A 574 40.73 -14.15 -14.36
C ASN A 574 39.32 -13.88 -13.78
N LEU A 575 38.42 -13.21 -14.53
CA LEU A 575 37.01 -13.07 -14.18
C LEU A 575 36.28 -14.38 -14.45
N SER A 576 35.32 -14.76 -13.62
CA SER A 576 34.60 -16.04 -13.73
C SER A 576 33.85 -16.19 -15.05
N ASN A 577 33.90 -17.40 -15.61
CA ASN A 577 33.09 -17.82 -16.76
C ASN A 577 31.59 -17.98 -16.43
N GLU A 578 31.20 -17.93 -15.16
CA GLU A 578 29.81 -17.90 -14.72
C GLU A 578 29.19 -16.49 -14.71
N LEU A 579 29.95 -15.45 -15.10
CA LEU A 579 29.46 -14.07 -15.17
C LEU A 579 28.21 -13.96 -16.06
N ARG A 580 27.09 -13.53 -15.46
CA ARG A 580 25.80 -13.27 -16.14
C ARG A 580 25.52 -11.78 -16.31
N TRP A 581 26.03 -10.95 -15.41
CA TRP A 581 25.84 -9.50 -15.43
C TRP A 581 27.14 -8.75 -15.12
N LEU A 582 27.46 -7.77 -15.96
CA LEU A 582 28.52 -6.80 -15.73
C LEU A 582 27.97 -5.37 -15.83
N CYS A 583 28.07 -4.61 -14.73
CA CYS A 583 27.89 -3.16 -14.71
C CYS A 583 29.25 -2.51 -14.41
N TRP A 584 29.78 -1.68 -15.30
CA TRP A 584 31.08 -1.04 -15.16
C TRP A 584 31.04 0.39 -15.68
N HIS A 585 30.34 1.26 -14.94
CA HIS A 585 30.27 2.68 -15.29
C HIS A 585 31.67 3.29 -15.28
N GLY A 586 31.96 4.16 -16.25
CA GLY A 586 33.29 4.76 -16.38
C GLY A 586 34.38 3.79 -16.85
N PHE A 587 34.03 2.71 -17.58
CA PHE A 587 34.96 1.68 -18.06
C PHE A 587 36.24 2.31 -18.67
N PRO A 588 37.44 1.99 -18.13
CA PRO A 588 38.63 2.83 -18.31
C PRO A 588 39.43 2.57 -19.59
N LEU A 589 39.16 1.47 -20.32
CA LEU A 589 39.90 1.14 -21.53
C LEU A 589 39.27 1.78 -22.77
N LYS A 590 40.11 1.99 -23.79
CA LYS A 590 39.70 2.54 -25.10
C LYS A 590 39.04 1.52 -26.02
N VAL A 591 39.23 0.24 -25.74
CA VAL A 591 38.68 -0.93 -26.43
C VAL A 591 38.56 -2.05 -25.40
N ILE A 592 37.52 -2.87 -25.48
CA ILE A 592 37.41 -4.10 -24.69
C ILE A 592 38.37 -5.14 -25.30
N PRO A 593 39.30 -5.71 -24.50
CA PRO A 593 40.39 -6.54 -25.01
C PRO A 593 39.92 -7.96 -25.36
N LYS A 594 40.72 -8.66 -26.17
CA LYS A 594 40.42 -10.02 -26.64
C LYS A 594 40.40 -11.10 -25.56
N ASP A 595 40.96 -10.83 -24.38
CA ASP A 595 40.93 -11.73 -23.22
C ASP A 595 39.75 -11.48 -22.27
N PHE A 596 38.76 -10.70 -22.72
CA PHE A 596 37.43 -10.64 -22.15
C PHE A 596 36.51 -11.58 -22.97
N ASP A 597 36.53 -12.87 -22.65
CA ASP A 597 35.75 -13.92 -23.31
C ASP A 597 34.80 -14.58 -22.30
N HIS A 598 33.60 -14.01 -22.17
CA HIS A 598 32.59 -14.38 -21.16
C HIS A 598 31.26 -14.74 -21.84
N PRO A 599 31.16 -15.89 -22.54
CA PRO A 599 30.03 -16.23 -23.42
C PRO A 599 28.69 -16.46 -22.69
N ASN A 600 28.72 -16.62 -21.36
CA ASN A 600 27.53 -16.78 -20.54
C ASN A 600 26.83 -15.46 -20.16
N ILE A 601 27.44 -14.31 -20.46
CA ILE A 601 26.94 -13.01 -20.03
C ILE A 601 25.64 -12.64 -20.76
N VAL A 602 24.66 -12.13 -20.00
CA VAL A 602 23.30 -11.81 -20.47
C VAL A 602 23.06 -10.30 -20.51
N ALA A 603 23.68 -9.55 -19.60
CA ALA A 603 23.58 -8.10 -19.56
C ALA A 603 24.94 -7.44 -19.31
N ILE A 604 25.25 -6.42 -20.13
CA ILE A 604 26.44 -5.58 -20.02
C ILE A 604 26.00 -4.10 -19.97
N ASP A 605 26.47 -3.36 -18.97
CA ASP A 605 26.39 -1.90 -18.90
C ASP A 605 27.81 -1.34 -18.76
N LEU A 606 28.29 -0.65 -19.80
CA LEU A 606 29.55 0.11 -19.84
C LEU A 606 29.27 1.59 -20.11
N SER A 607 28.19 2.14 -19.54
CA SER A 607 27.88 3.56 -19.70
C SER A 607 28.99 4.48 -19.13
N TYR A 608 29.07 5.70 -19.65
CA TYR A 608 30.12 6.68 -19.36
C TYR A 608 31.56 6.19 -19.68
N SER A 609 31.72 5.21 -20.57
CA SER A 609 33.04 4.63 -20.86
C SER A 609 33.99 5.56 -21.60
N LYS A 610 35.28 5.18 -21.56
CA LYS A 610 36.34 5.82 -22.35
C LYS A 610 36.62 5.06 -23.66
N LEU A 611 35.68 4.22 -24.10
CA LEU A 611 35.76 3.48 -25.35
C LEU A 611 35.84 4.44 -26.55
N ILE A 612 36.77 4.15 -27.46
CA ILE A 612 36.84 4.75 -28.81
C ILE A 612 36.20 3.82 -29.84
N ARG A 613 36.21 2.52 -29.52
CA ARG A 613 35.71 1.39 -30.30
C ARG A 613 35.36 0.28 -29.30
N VAL A 614 34.28 -0.48 -29.52
CA VAL A 614 33.82 -1.49 -28.55
C VAL A 614 34.79 -2.69 -28.42
N TRP A 615 34.90 -3.55 -29.44
CA TRP A 615 35.71 -4.79 -29.38
C TRP A 615 36.99 -4.73 -30.21
N GLU A 616 38.09 -5.32 -29.73
CA GLU A 616 39.37 -5.40 -30.46
C GLU A 616 39.36 -6.54 -31.50
N ASP A 617 39.41 -6.20 -32.79
CA ASP A 617 39.31 -7.07 -34.01
C ASP A 617 39.20 -8.59 -33.76
N SER A 618 38.00 -9.05 -33.42
CA SER A 618 37.71 -10.42 -33.00
C SER A 618 36.35 -10.93 -33.48
N ASP A 619 36.24 -12.25 -33.54
CA ASP A 619 34.99 -12.98 -33.76
C ASP A 619 34.24 -13.19 -32.43
N VAL A 620 33.95 -12.07 -31.75
CA VAL A 620 33.19 -12.07 -30.49
C VAL A 620 31.80 -12.66 -30.75
N TRP A 621 31.46 -13.73 -30.01
CA TRP A 621 30.19 -14.43 -30.09
C TRP A 621 29.56 -14.52 -28.69
N LEU A 622 28.96 -13.41 -28.24
CA LEU A 622 28.23 -13.36 -26.98
C LEU A 622 26.80 -13.87 -27.17
N GLU A 623 26.65 -15.18 -27.36
CA GLU A 623 25.38 -15.79 -27.74
C GLU A 623 24.25 -15.53 -26.74
N LYS A 624 24.56 -15.40 -25.43
CA LYS A 624 23.55 -15.17 -24.40
C LYS A 624 23.24 -13.69 -24.11
N LEU A 625 23.96 -12.74 -24.73
CA LEU A 625 23.82 -11.33 -24.42
C LEU A 625 22.49 -10.77 -24.98
N LYS A 626 21.60 -10.36 -24.08
CA LYS A 626 20.29 -9.77 -24.36
C LYS A 626 20.28 -8.24 -24.21
N PHE A 627 21.08 -7.71 -23.29
CA PHE A 627 21.13 -6.26 -23.01
C PHE A 627 22.55 -5.72 -23.10
N LEU A 628 22.74 -4.64 -23.88
CA LEU A 628 24.00 -3.93 -24.00
C LEU A 628 23.79 -2.42 -23.88
N ASN A 629 24.28 -1.83 -22.79
CA ASN A 629 24.34 -0.39 -22.61
C ASN A 629 25.77 0.13 -22.78
N LEU A 630 25.92 1.12 -23.64
CA LEU A 630 27.15 1.86 -23.96
C LEU A 630 26.92 3.39 -23.88
N SER A 631 25.83 3.86 -23.27
CA SER A 631 25.44 5.27 -23.24
C SER A 631 26.52 6.18 -22.65
N HIS A 632 26.49 7.46 -23.03
CA HIS A 632 27.47 8.48 -22.63
C HIS A 632 28.94 8.11 -22.95
N SER A 633 29.19 7.15 -23.85
CA SER A 633 30.53 6.82 -24.32
C SER A 633 31.00 7.87 -25.34
N HIS A 634 31.24 9.10 -24.88
CA HIS A 634 31.48 10.27 -25.74
C HIS A 634 32.64 10.11 -26.72
N CYS A 635 33.62 9.26 -26.40
CA CYS A 635 34.77 8.98 -27.26
C CYS A 635 34.50 7.94 -28.36
N LEU A 636 33.35 7.25 -28.33
CA LEU A 636 33.03 6.15 -29.24
C LEU A 636 32.86 6.69 -30.66
N THR A 637 33.74 6.30 -31.57
CA THR A 637 33.73 6.74 -32.97
C THR A 637 33.24 5.67 -33.93
N ARG A 638 33.34 4.40 -33.53
CA ARG A 638 33.00 3.22 -34.34
C ARG A 638 32.36 2.14 -33.47
N SER A 639 31.15 1.76 -33.84
CA SER A 639 30.49 0.56 -33.33
C SER A 639 31.02 -0.70 -34.05
N PRO A 640 30.91 -1.89 -33.42
CA PRO A 640 31.17 -3.18 -34.06
C PRO A 640 29.98 -3.58 -34.94
N ASP A 641 30.12 -4.71 -35.63
CA ASP A 641 28.99 -5.43 -36.23
C ASP A 641 28.22 -6.14 -35.11
N PHE A 642 27.06 -5.60 -34.71
CA PHE A 642 26.22 -6.19 -33.67
C PHE A 642 25.42 -7.41 -34.16
N SER A 643 25.39 -7.72 -35.47
CA SER A 643 24.72 -8.94 -35.95
C SER A 643 25.42 -10.23 -35.46
N LYS A 644 26.68 -10.12 -35.01
CA LYS A 644 27.42 -11.18 -34.30
C LYS A 644 26.92 -11.45 -32.87
N ILE A 645 25.93 -10.69 -32.37
CA ILE A 645 25.29 -10.88 -31.07
C ILE A 645 23.81 -11.21 -31.32
N PRO A 646 23.49 -12.45 -31.76
CA PRO A 646 22.22 -12.75 -32.40
C PRO A 646 21.00 -12.67 -31.47
N ASN A 647 21.18 -12.74 -30.15
CA ASN A 647 20.10 -12.72 -29.15
C ASN A 647 20.02 -11.38 -28.39
N LEU A 648 20.66 -10.32 -28.89
CA LEU A 648 20.54 -8.98 -28.31
C LEU A 648 19.11 -8.44 -28.53
N GLU A 649 18.42 -8.16 -27.43
CA GLU A 649 17.03 -7.68 -27.37
C GLU A 649 16.99 -6.15 -27.16
N ARG A 650 17.93 -5.56 -26.39
CA ARG A 650 18.03 -4.10 -26.17
C ARG A 650 19.47 -3.59 -26.30
N LEU A 651 19.64 -2.53 -27.08
CA LEU A 651 20.91 -1.82 -27.30
C LEU A 651 20.76 -0.34 -26.97
N ILE A 652 21.57 0.16 -26.04
CA ILE A 652 21.58 1.56 -25.61
C ILE A 652 22.94 2.20 -25.98
N LEU A 653 22.88 3.28 -26.73
CA LEU A 653 23.96 4.07 -27.32
C LEU A 653 23.73 5.58 -27.11
N GLU A 654 22.79 5.97 -26.24
CA GLU A 654 22.45 7.38 -25.98
C GLU A 654 23.69 8.24 -25.69
N ASP A 655 23.67 9.49 -26.13
CA ASP A 655 24.71 10.49 -25.89
C ASP A 655 26.11 10.07 -26.41
N CYS A 656 26.20 9.12 -27.33
CA CYS A 656 27.46 8.73 -27.99
C CYS A 656 27.87 9.74 -29.08
N LYS A 657 28.18 10.98 -28.66
CA LYS A 657 28.34 12.18 -29.52
C LYS A 657 29.26 12.04 -30.75
N ASN A 658 30.26 11.16 -30.71
CA ASN A 658 31.21 10.96 -31.80
C ASN A 658 30.91 9.73 -32.69
N LEU A 659 29.83 8.99 -32.43
CA LEU A 659 29.48 7.78 -33.17
C LEU A 659 29.01 8.14 -34.59
N LEU A 660 29.80 7.77 -35.59
CA LEU A 660 29.51 8.14 -36.99
C LEU A 660 28.49 7.23 -37.68
N ALA A 661 28.45 5.95 -37.29
CA ALA A 661 27.64 4.93 -37.97
C ALA A 661 27.34 3.74 -37.06
N ILE A 662 26.22 3.07 -37.33
CA ILE A 662 25.90 1.71 -36.88
C ILE A 662 25.90 0.81 -38.14
N PRO A 663 26.85 -0.14 -38.29
CA PRO A 663 27.02 -0.87 -39.56
C PRO A 663 26.00 -2.01 -39.74
N ALA A 664 25.62 -2.68 -38.65
CA ALA A 664 24.73 -3.84 -38.65
C ALA A 664 24.14 -4.06 -37.24
N LEU A 665 22.93 -4.60 -37.18
CA LEU A 665 22.19 -4.95 -35.97
C LEU A 665 21.65 -6.39 -36.07
N PRO A 666 21.43 -7.09 -34.96
CA PRO A 666 20.84 -8.42 -34.95
C PRO A 666 19.32 -8.35 -35.16
N THR A 667 18.75 -9.36 -35.82
CA THR A 667 17.32 -9.41 -36.19
C THR A 667 16.37 -9.63 -35.00
N ASN A 668 16.90 -10.05 -33.85
CA ASN A 668 16.12 -10.20 -32.62
C ASN A 668 16.00 -8.91 -31.79
N LEU A 669 16.64 -7.82 -32.22
CA LEU A 669 16.61 -6.55 -31.49
C LEU A 669 15.17 -5.99 -31.42
N GLU A 670 14.74 -5.68 -30.20
CA GLU A 670 13.42 -5.12 -29.91
C GLU A 670 13.50 -3.62 -29.60
N ILE A 671 14.58 -3.17 -28.96
CA ILE A 671 14.75 -1.76 -28.55
C ILE A 671 16.14 -1.25 -28.93
N LEU A 672 16.18 -0.13 -29.65
CA LEU A 672 17.38 0.65 -29.91
C LEU A 672 17.22 2.07 -29.38
N GLU A 673 18.07 2.44 -28.41
CA GLU A 673 18.17 3.79 -27.87
C GLU A 673 19.50 4.40 -28.32
N ALA A 674 19.45 5.46 -29.13
CA ALA A 674 20.61 6.15 -29.69
C ALA A 674 20.37 7.67 -29.82
N ASP A 675 19.61 8.22 -28.87
CA ASP A 675 19.39 9.65 -28.71
C ASP A 675 20.71 10.41 -28.50
N GLU A 676 20.75 11.70 -28.87
CA GLU A 676 21.91 12.60 -28.74
C GLU A 676 23.20 12.11 -29.42
N CYS A 677 23.09 11.18 -30.37
CA CYS A 677 24.17 10.73 -31.24
C CYS A 677 24.47 11.76 -32.35
N ILE A 678 24.87 12.98 -31.98
CA ILE A 678 24.95 14.14 -32.87
C ILE A 678 25.81 13.97 -34.14
N ALA A 679 26.75 13.02 -34.15
CA ALA A 679 27.61 12.72 -35.29
C ALA A 679 27.11 11.58 -36.19
N LEU A 680 25.98 10.95 -35.86
CA LEU A 680 25.46 9.75 -36.53
C LEU A 680 24.94 10.07 -37.94
N GLU A 681 25.63 9.54 -38.95
CA GLU A 681 25.35 9.75 -40.37
C GLU A 681 24.72 8.53 -41.04
N ARG A 682 24.92 7.32 -40.50
CA ARG A 682 24.55 6.06 -41.17
C ARG A 682 23.99 5.02 -40.20
N MET A 683 22.85 4.46 -40.59
CA MET A 683 22.18 3.34 -39.94
C MET A 683 22.26 2.08 -40.82
N PRO A 684 22.08 0.88 -40.26
CA PRO A 684 22.02 -0.36 -41.04
C PRO A 684 20.72 -0.43 -41.86
N ASN A 685 20.57 -1.50 -42.64
CA ASN A 685 19.32 -1.80 -43.33
C ASN A 685 18.31 -2.47 -42.38
N PHE A 686 17.13 -1.87 -42.23
CA PHE A 686 16.07 -2.31 -41.33
C PHE A 686 15.11 -3.33 -41.96
N SER A 687 15.31 -3.74 -43.22
CA SER A 687 14.39 -4.65 -43.95
C SER A 687 14.04 -5.95 -43.21
N GLU A 688 14.94 -6.45 -42.37
CA GLU A 688 14.80 -7.72 -41.63
C GLU A 688 14.51 -7.52 -40.12
N MET A 689 14.29 -6.28 -39.66
CA MET A 689 14.11 -5.91 -38.24
C MET A 689 12.68 -6.18 -37.73
N SER A 690 12.18 -7.39 -37.96
CA SER A 690 10.77 -7.79 -37.72
C SER A 690 10.34 -7.84 -36.24
N ARG A 691 11.28 -7.75 -35.29
CA ARG A 691 11.00 -7.69 -33.84
C ARG A 691 11.10 -6.29 -33.24
N MET A 692 11.67 -5.33 -33.95
CA MET A 692 11.91 -4.00 -33.41
C MET A 692 10.59 -3.33 -32.99
N ARG A 693 10.50 -2.96 -31.73
CA ARG A 693 9.39 -2.26 -31.07
C ARG A 693 9.66 -0.78 -30.97
N GLU A 694 10.84 -0.42 -30.47
CA GLU A 694 11.17 0.97 -30.14
C GLU A 694 12.50 1.39 -30.79
N LEU A 695 12.46 2.54 -31.46
CA LEU A 695 13.61 3.16 -32.11
C LEU A 695 13.71 4.62 -31.65
N HIS A 696 14.69 4.92 -30.80
CA HIS A 696 14.98 6.26 -30.30
C HIS A 696 16.29 6.77 -30.92
N LEU A 697 16.20 7.88 -31.66
CA LEU A 697 17.29 8.51 -32.42
C LEU A 697 17.25 10.05 -32.30
N ASN A 698 16.58 10.59 -31.27
CA ASN A 698 16.40 12.03 -31.09
C ASN A 698 17.74 12.77 -31.14
N HIS A 699 17.72 13.98 -31.68
CA HIS A 699 18.86 14.87 -31.80
C HIS A 699 20.07 14.24 -32.52
N SER A 700 19.79 13.44 -33.55
CA SER A 700 20.77 12.97 -34.56
C SER A 700 20.67 13.80 -35.86
N PRO A 701 21.06 15.11 -35.88
CA PRO A 701 20.76 16.02 -36.99
C PRO A 701 21.46 15.66 -38.31
N LYS A 702 22.51 14.83 -38.27
CA LYS A 702 23.23 14.38 -39.46
C LYS A 702 22.54 13.23 -40.20
N LEU A 703 21.62 12.52 -39.57
CA LEU A 703 20.91 11.39 -40.17
C LEU A 703 19.92 11.90 -41.23
N SER A 704 19.95 11.30 -42.43
CA SER A 704 19.08 11.69 -43.55
C SER A 704 18.06 10.64 -43.98
N GLU A 705 18.38 9.35 -43.79
CA GLU A 705 17.56 8.20 -44.18
C GLU A 705 17.97 6.94 -43.41
N ILE A 706 17.07 5.96 -43.34
CA ILE A 706 17.33 4.59 -42.85
C ILE A 706 16.77 3.61 -43.88
N LEU A 707 17.64 2.84 -44.53
CA LEU A 707 17.24 1.93 -45.61
C LEU A 707 16.34 0.81 -45.07
N GLY A 708 15.22 0.55 -45.73
CA GLY A 708 14.33 -0.57 -45.38
C GLY A 708 13.50 -0.38 -44.11
N LEU A 709 13.53 0.80 -43.48
CA LEU A 709 12.73 1.09 -42.29
C LEU A 709 11.23 0.91 -42.56
N ASP A 710 10.78 1.29 -43.76
CA ASP A 710 9.41 1.13 -44.28
C ASP A 710 8.84 -0.28 -44.08
N LYS A 711 9.69 -1.32 -44.17
CA LYS A 711 9.28 -2.71 -43.98
C LYS A 711 9.15 -3.13 -42.52
N ALA A 712 9.86 -2.45 -41.62
CA ALA A 712 9.86 -2.71 -40.19
C ALA A 712 8.78 -1.92 -39.42
N LEU A 713 8.18 -0.88 -40.02
CA LEU A 713 7.19 -0.02 -39.35
C LEU A 713 6.01 -0.80 -38.72
N ASN A 714 5.62 -1.93 -39.31
CA ASN A 714 4.54 -2.77 -38.78
C ASN A 714 4.86 -3.43 -37.43
N SER A 715 6.14 -3.64 -37.08
CA SER A 715 6.51 -4.21 -35.77
C SER A 715 6.69 -3.15 -34.67
N MET A 716 6.87 -1.88 -35.06
CA MET A 716 7.27 -0.78 -34.17
C MET A 716 6.09 -0.11 -33.48
N THR A 717 6.17 0.01 -32.16
CA THR A 717 5.23 0.75 -31.30
C THR A 717 5.66 2.21 -31.08
N ARG A 718 6.98 2.49 -31.09
CA ARG A 718 7.52 3.85 -30.91
C ARG A 718 8.67 4.13 -31.86
N ILE A 719 8.66 5.32 -32.45
CA ILE A 719 9.76 5.84 -33.26
C ILE A 719 9.98 7.30 -32.86
N HIS A 720 11.14 7.61 -32.30
CA HIS A 720 11.53 8.95 -31.89
C HIS A 720 12.72 9.43 -32.73
N MET A 721 12.53 10.51 -33.48
CA MET A 721 13.56 11.17 -34.30
C MET A 721 13.44 12.71 -34.20
N GLU A 722 12.95 13.23 -33.08
CA GLU A 722 12.88 14.67 -32.81
C GLU A 722 14.27 15.29 -33.03
N GLY A 723 14.39 16.44 -33.69
CA GLY A 723 15.69 17.07 -33.96
C GLY A 723 16.58 16.38 -35.01
N CYS A 724 16.13 15.32 -35.69
CA CYS A 724 16.80 14.78 -36.88
C CYS A 724 16.56 15.67 -38.11
N THR A 725 17.18 16.85 -38.13
CA THR A 725 16.85 17.93 -39.06
C THR A 725 17.14 17.65 -40.54
N ASN A 726 18.11 16.78 -40.86
CA ASN A 726 18.46 16.41 -42.25
C ASN A 726 17.62 15.27 -42.87
N LEU A 727 16.62 14.72 -42.17
CA LEU A 727 15.75 13.67 -42.73
C LEU A 727 15.07 14.12 -44.03
N THR A 728 15.23 13.33 -45.10
CA THR A 728 14.67 13.70 -46.42
C THR A 728 13.14 13.73 -46.42
N ALA A 729 12.53 14.63 -47.19
CA ALA A 729 11.07 14.76 -47.25
C ALA A 729 10.39 13.46 -47.71
N SER A 730 10.98 12.75 -48.69
CA SER A 730 10.52 11.45 -49.16
C SER A 730 10.57 10.37 -48.07
N PHE A 731 11.60 10.39 -47.21
CA PHE A 731 11.71 9.44 -46.10
C PHE A 731 10.68 9.73 -45.00
N LYS A 732 10.48 11.01 -44.64
CA LYS A 732 9.43 11.42 -43.69
C LYS A 732 8.04 10.97 -44.16
N GLU A 733 7.67 11.26 -45.40
CA GLU A 733 6.38 10.84 -45.98
C GLU A 733 6.22 9.32 -46.01
N ALA A 734 7.27 8.57 -46.36
CA ALA A 734 7.23 7.10 -46.36
C ALA A 734 6.96 6.52 -44.95
N ILE A 735 7.54 7.11 -43.89
CA ILE A 735 7.26 6.69 -42.51
C ILE A 735 5.85 7.08 -42.08
N LEU A 736 5.46 8.34 -42.34
CA LEU A 736 4.14 8.88 -41.97
C LEU A 736 2.97 8.11 -42.61
N GLN A 737 3.17 7.55 -43.81
CA GLN A 737 2.16 6.76 -44.52
C GLN A 737 2.26 5.24 -44.23
N GLY A 738 3.43 4.75 -43.80
CA GLY A 738 3.68 3.31 -43.59
C GLY A 738 3.53 2.84 -42.14
N TRP A 739 3.60 3.73 -41.16
CA TRP A 739 3.39 3.39 -39.75
C TRP A 739 1.89 3.23 -39.45
N SER A 740 1.54 2.22 -38.64
CA SER A 740 0.14 1.77 -38.48
C SER A 740 -0.17 1.13 -37.12
N ALA A 741 0.70 1.31 -36.11
CA ALA A 741 0.52 0.71 -34.79
C ALA A 741 -0.48 1.51 -33.93
N SER A 742 -1.38 0.81 -33.24
CA SER A 742 -2.33 1.40 -32.29
C SER A 742 -1.92 1.23 -30.84
N GLY A 743 -2.16 2.25 -30.02
CA GLY A 743 -2.02 2.19 -28.56
C GLY A 743 -1.36 3.44 -27.97
N ASN A 744 -0.73 3.30 -26.80
CA ASN A 744 0.09 4.35 -26.16
C ASN A 744 1.50 4.43 -26.80
N GLY A 745 1.53 4.34 -28.12
CA GLY A 745 2.72 4.46 -28.98
C GLY A 745 2.74 5.81 -29.69
N GLY A 746 3.71 6.00 -30.57
CA GLY A 746 3.80 7.24 -31.34
C GLY A 746 5.01 7.32 -32.25
N LEU A 747 4.86 8.11 -33.31
CA LEU A 747 5.91 8.51 -34.23
C LEU A 747 6.19 10.00 -33.98
N PHE A 748 7.42 10.32 -33.58
CA PHE A 748 7.88 11.68 -33.27
C PHE A 748 8.94 12.10 -34.30
N LEU A 749 8.66 13.15 -35.08
CA LEU A 749 9.47 13.62 -36.21
C LEU A 749 9.66 15.14 -36.18
N PRO A 750 10.70 15.69 -36.85
CA PRO A 750 10.85 17.14 -37.01
C PRO A 750 9.96 17.64 -38.15
N GLY A 751 9.02 18.55 -37.86
CA GLY A 751 8.03 19.05 -38.82
C GLY A 751 7.11 20.15 -38.27
N ASN A 752 6.70 21.07 -39.14
CA ASN A 752 5.88 22.26 -38.81
C ASN A 752 4.50 22.27 -39.50
N GLU A 753 4.21 21.26 -40.33
CA GLU A 753 3.01 21.15 -41.16
C GLU A 753 2.31 19.82 -40.91
N ILE A 754 0.98 19.86 -40.95
CA ILE A 754 0.14 18.66 -40.90
C ILE A 754 0.22 17.98 -42.28
N PRO A 755 0.50 16.67 -42.36
CA PRO A 755 0.53 15.94 -43.63
C PRO A 755 -0.77 16.10 -44.42
N SER A 756 -0.67 16.25 -45.74
CA SER A 756 -1.79 16.68 -46.60
C SER A 756 -3.02 15.74 -46.65
N TRP A 757 -2.87 14.50 -46.17
CA TRP A 757 -3.93 13.50 -46.06
C TRP A 757 -4.71 13.57 -44.73
N LEU A 758 -4.24 14.37 -43.76
CA LEU A 758 -4.94 14.67 -42.51
C LEU A 758 -5.73 15.98 -42.65
N THR A 759 -6.90 16.05 -42.03
CA THR A 759 -7.72 17.26 -41.97
C THR A 759 -7.30 18.11 -40.77
N PRO A 760 -6.78 19.35 -40.96
CA PRO A 760 -6.51 20.25 -39.84
C PRO A 760 -7.80 20.62 -39.10
N ILE A 761 -7.74 20.65 -37.77
CA ILE A 761 -8.86 21.02 -36.91
C ILE A 761 -8.49 22.16 -35.97
N ASP A 762 -9.50 22.91 -35.55
CA ASP A 762 -9.39 23.80 -34.41
C ASP A 762 -9.47 22.96 -33.12
N PRO A 763 -8.49 23.04 -32.19
CA PRO A 763 -8.56 22.33 -30.90
C PRO A 763 -9.81 22.66 -30.07
N GLN A 764 -10.44 23.83 -30.28
CA GLN A 764 -11.68 24.23 -29.61
C GLN A 764 -12.94 23.88 -30.44
N GLY A 765 -12.78 23.31 -31.64
CA GLY A 765 -13.87 22.97 -32.54
C GLY A 765 -14.51 21.60 -32.28
N GLU A 766 -15.78 21.46 -32.69
CA GLU A 766 -16.43 20.17 -32.86
C GLU A 766 -16.30 19.70 -34.31
N ILE A 767 -15.87 18.46 -34.53
CA ILE A 767 -15.92 17.79 -35.83
C ILE A 767 -17.17 16.91 -35.88
N VAL A 768 -18.02 17.13 -36.89
CA VAL A 768 -19.12 16.21 -37.21
C VAL A 768 -18.57 15.08 -38.07
N VAL A 769 -18.62 13.86 -37.54
CA VAL A 769 -18.21 12.65 -38.25
C VAL A 769 -19.14 12.43 -39.46
N PRO A 770 -18.64 12.33 -40.70
CA PRO A 770 -19.51 12.25 -41.87
C PRO A 770 -20.43 11.02 -41.84
N GLN A 771 -21.73 11.20 -42.16
CA GLN A 771 -22.73 10.12 -42.08
C GLN A 771 -22.38 8.89 -42.94
N CYS A 772 -21.58 9.05 -44.00
CA CYS A 772 -21.09 7.95 -44.85
C CYS A 772 -20.14 6.98 -44.14
N PHE A 773 -19.76 7.22 -42.87
CA PHE A 773 -18.98 6.30 -42.05
C PHE A 773 -19.82 5.27 -41.28
N GLY A 774 -21.12 5.50 -41.03
CA GLY A 774 -21.98 4.53 -40.34
C GLY A 774 -21.39 4.01 -39.02
N CYS A 775 -21.26 2.68 -38.86
CA CYS A 775 -20.53 2.04 -37.76
C CYS A 775 -19.15 1.49 -38.19
N ASP A 776 -18.65 1.91 -39.37
CA ASP A 776 -17.51 1.29 -40.04
C ASP A 776 -16.15 1.91 -39.67
N ILE A 777 -16.14 2.91 -38.78
CA ILE A 777 -14.90 3.53 -38.28
C ILE A 777 -14.12 2.50 -37.46
N LYS A 778 -12.86 2.30 -37.83
CA LYS A 778 -11.93 1.38 -37.17
C LYS A 778 -10.86 2.11 -36.37
N ALA A 779 -10.43 3.29 -36.82
CA ALA A 779 -9.45 4.09 -36.09
C ALA A 779 -9.65 5.60 -36.28
N LEU A 780 -9.10 6.34 -35.32
CA LEU A 780 -8.84 7.77 -35.37
C LEU A 780 -7.32 7.98 -35.37
N THR A 781 -6.81 8.60 -36.42
CA THR A 781 -5.39 8.98 -36.53
C THR A 781 -5.26 10.45 -36.16
N LEU A 782 -4.36 10.77 -35.23
CA LEU A 782 -4.12 12.12 -34.73
C LEU A 782 -2.67 12.53 -35.02
N CYS A 783 -2.51 13.74 -35.56
CA CYS A 783 -1.24 14.42 -35.76
C CYS A 783 -1.23 15.71 -34.95
N ILE A 784 -0.20 15.94 -34.15
CA ILE A 784 -0.06 17.11 -33.29
C ILE A 784 1.27 17.80 -33.64
N ILE A 785 1.18 19.05 -34.06
CA ILE A 785 2.36 19.91 -34.26
C ILE A 785 2.57 20.72 -32.98
N TYR A 786 3.77 20.68 -32.42
CA TYR A 786 4.15 21.41 -31.21
C TYR A 786 5.54 22.02 -31.34
N SER A 787 5.84 23.00 -30.47
CA SER A 787 7.17 23.57 -30.31
C SER A 787 7.43 23.90 -28.85
N SER A 788 8.70 24.12 -28.50
CA SER A 788 9.05 24.84 -27.28
C SER A 788 9.45 26.28 -27.61
N ASP A 789 9.17 27.21 -26.71
CA ASP A 789 9.73 28.57 -26.79
C ASP A 789 11.10 28.68 -26.07
N ASP A 790 11.46 27.73 -25.19
CA ASP A 790 12.77 27.61 -24.53
C ASP A 790 13.50 26.30 -24.88
N SER A 791 14.84 26.30 -24.84
CA SER A 791 15.66 25.10 -25.01
C SER A 791 15.59 24.19 -23.77
N GLN A 792 15.74 22.88 -23.96
CA GLN A 792 15.68 21.86 -22.90
C GLN A 792 14.35 21.79 -22.13
N SER A 793 13.23 21.98 -22.83
CA SER A 793 11.89 21.78 -22.27
C SER A 793 11.40 20.35 -22.47
N GLY A 794 10.73 19.78 -21.48
CA GLY A 794 10.13 18.44 -21.58
C GLY A 794 8.80 18.35 -20.83
N GLY A 795 7.90 17.49 -21.31
CA GLY A 795 6.56 17.33 -20.74
C GLY A 795 5.81 16.16 -21.33
N SER A 796 4.91 15.57 -20.53
CA SER A 796 3.99 14.53 -20.95
C SER A 796 2.91 15.12 -21.85
N LEU A 797 2.78 14.58 -23.05
CA LEU A 797 1.67 14.90 -23.95
C LEU A 797 0.40 14.27 -23.37
N PHE A 798 -0.68 15.03 -23.29
CA PHE A 798 -2.00 14.58 -22.92
C PHE A 798 -2.99 14.91 -24.03
N ILE A 799 -3.75 13.91 -24.46
CA ILE A 799 -4.70 13.97 -25.56
C ILE A 799 -6.07 13.57 -25.03
N ARG A 800 -7.07 14.42 -25.30
CA ARG A 800 -8.48 14.22 -24.99
C ARG A 800 -9.23 13.95 -26.29
N VAL A 801 -10.03 12.90 -26.32
CA VAL A 801 -11.03 12.65 -27.38
C VAL A 801 -12.40 12.53 -26.72
N ALA A 802 -13.22 13.56 -26.87
CA ALA A 802 -14.58 13.60 -26.32
C ALA A 802 -15.62 13.39 -27.43
N ASN A 803 -16.58 12.50 -27.20
CA ASN A 803 -17.75 12.32 -28.07
C ASN A 803 -18.94 13.07 -27.46
N CYS A 804 -19.17 14.30 -27.93
CA CYS A 804 -20.22 15.20 -27.45
C CYS A 804 -21.64 14.64 -27.72
N THR A 805 -21.80 13.70 -28.65
CA THR A 805 -23.10 13.08 -28.97
C THR A 805 -23.44 11.93 -28.03
N GLN A 806 -22.44 11.12 -27.63
CA GLN A 806 -22.62 10.00 -26.71
C GLN A 806 -22.32 10.37 -25.24
N ASN A 807 -21.79 11.57 -24.98
CA ASN A 807 -21.32 12.05 -23.68
C ASN A 807 -20.29 11.11 -23.04
N THR A 808 -19.33 10.66 -23.86
CA THR A 808 -18.19 9.83 -23.43
C THR A 808 -16.88 10.56 -23.69
N GLU A 809 -15.89 10.31 -22.85
CA GLU A 809 -14.57 10.94 -22.94
C GLU A 809 -13.47 9.88 -22.82
N PHE A 810 -12.40 10.06 -23.59
CA PHE A 810 -11.21 9.22 -23.56
C PHE A 810 -9.97 10.10 -23.42
N LEU A 811 -9.22 9.90 -22.35
CA LEU A 811 -7.97 10.60 -22.05
C LEU A 811 -6.78 9.66 -22.30
N ILE A 812 -5.70 10.20 -22.86
CA ILE A 812 -4.52 9.45 -23.27
C ILE A 812 -3.27 10.24 -22.89
N SER A 813 -2.27 9.59 -22.32
CA SER A 813 -0.91 10.13 -22.22
C SER A 813 0.05 9.23 -23.01
N PRO A 814 0.40 9.56 -24.26
CA PRO A 814 1.24 8.70 -25.10
C PRO A 814 2.65 8.52 -24.51
N MET A 815 3.34 9.63 -24.19
CA MET A 815 4.55 9.68 -23.37
C MET A 815 5.01 11.12 -23.10
N ARG A 816 6.14 11.25 -22.39
CA ARG A 816 6.93 12.48 -22.24
C ARG A 816 7.70 12.78 -23.54
N ALA A 817 7.46 13.94 -24.13
CA ALA A 817 8.26 14.50 -25.22
C ALA A 817 9.38 15.39 -24.66
N THR A 818 10.46 15.52 -25.42
CA THR A 818 11.65 16.30 -25.04
C THR A 818 12.12 17.17 -26.20
N VAL A 819 12.10 18.50 -25.99
CA VAL A 819 12.53 19.50 -26.96
C VAL A 819 13.78 20.20 -26.44
N ILE A 820 14.90 19.88 -27.07
CA ILE A 820 16.22 20.38 -26.64
C ILE A 820 16.55 21.75 -27.27
N THR A 821 15.97 22.06 -28.42
CA THR A 821 16.19 23.30 -29.20
C THR A 821 14.95 24.21 -29.18
N SER A 822 15.11 25.49 -28.84
CA SER A 822 14.01 26.46 -28.87
C SER A 822 13.55 26.76 -30.30
N HIS A 823 12.24 27.01 -30.45
CA HIS A 823 11.56 27.42 -31.69
C HIS A 823 11.60 26.42 -32.87
N GLU A 824 12.19 25.23 -32.72
CA GLU A 824 11.97 24.13 -33.65
C GLU A 824 10.55 23.56 -33.48
N ASN A 825 10.00 23.06 -34.59
CA ASN A 825 8.65 22.46 -34.60
C ASN A 825 8.77 20.95 -34.79
N TYR A 826 7.96 20.24 -34.04
CA TYR A 826 7.92 18.79 -33.95
C TYR A 826 6.52 18.30 -34.28
N LEU A 827 6.46 17.09 -34.82
CA LEU A 827 5.27 16.39 -35.21
C LEU A 827 5.21 15.10 -34.42
N TRP A 828 4.12 14.90 -33.69
CA TRP A 828 3.73 13.60 -33.15
C TRP A 828 2.57 13.04 -33.96
N LEU A 829 2.62 11.76 -34.32
CA LEU A 829 1.55 11.00 -34.96
C LEU A 829 1.19 9.77 -34.11
N GLY A 830 -0.10 9.51 -33.92
CA GLY A 830 -0.61 8.33 -33.21
C GLY A 830 -1.92 7.81 -33.79
N HIS A 831 -2.13 6.49 -33.70
CA HIS A 831 -3.37 5.84 -34.13
C HIS A 831 -4.13 5.25 -32.93
N PHE A 832 -5.43 5.52 -32.88
CA PHE A 832 -6.30 5.05 -31.80
C PHE A 832 -7.42 4.18 -32.36
N SER A 833 -7.51 2.95 -31.86
CA SER A 833 -8.59 2.04 -32.25
C SER A 833 -9.94 2.56 -31.76
N ASN A 834 -10.93 2.53 -32.65
CA ASN A 834 -12.29 2.90 -32.34
C ASN A 834 -12.98 1.91 -31.37
N SER A 835 -12.33 0.78 -31.05
CA SER A 835 -12.75 -0.13 -29.98
C SER A 835 -12.80 0.55 -28.60
N LYS A 836 -11.88 1.51 -28.33
CA LYS A 836 -11.92 2.35 -27.12
C LYS A 836 -12.78 3.61 -27.29
N LEU A 837 -12.79 4.22 -28.49
CA LEU A 837 -13.45 5.53 -28.71
C LEU A 837 -14.97 5.46 -28.97
N SER A 838 -15.50 4.34 -29.48
CA SER A 838 -16.94 4.12 -29.75
C SER A 838 -17.62 5.12 -30.70
N VAL A 839 -16.86 5.84 -31.53
CA VAL A 839 -17.32 6.90 -32.44
C VAL A 839 -18.04 6.32 -33.68
N LYS A 840 -19.11 6.98 -34.13
CA LYS A 840 -19.94 6.59 -35.28
C LYS A 840 -20.25 7.77 -36.21
N GLY A 841 -20.66 7.46 -37.45
CA GLY A 841 -21.12 8.43 -38.44
C GLY A 841 -22.30 9.26 -37.94
N GLY A 842 -22.14 10.57 -37.90
CA GLY A 842 -23.09 11.53 -37.34
C GLY A 842 -22.76 12.01 -35.93
N ASP A 843 -21.82 11.37 -35.22
CA ASP A 843 -21.37 11.86 -33.92
C ASP A 843 -20.61 13.19 -34.05
N LYS A 844 -20.65 13.99 -32.99
CA LYS A 844 -19.78 15.14 -32.77
C LYS A 844 -18.61 14.73 -31.90
N ILE A 845 -17.39 14.94 -32.37
CA ILE A 845 -16.16 14.72 -31.59
C ILE A 845 -15.40 16.03 -31.37
N ASN A 846 -14.83 16.21 -30.20
CA ASN A 846 -13.84 17.25 -29.90
C ASN A 846 -12.50 16.58 -29.52
N VAL A 847 -11.40 17.13 -30.02
CA VAL A 847 -10.05 16.60 -29.79
C VAL A 847 -9.16 17.71 -29.26
N GLY A 848 -8.73 17.57 -28.01
CA GLY A 848 -7.81 18.50 -27.34
C GLY A 848 -6.44 17.85 -27.13
N ALA A 849 -5.38 18.66 -27.15
CA ALA A 849 -4.04 18.20 -26.80
C ALA A 849 -3.24 19.30 -26.10
N HIS A 850 -2.46 18.91 -25.08
CA HIS A 850 -1.62 19.83 -24.29
C HIS A 850 -0.48 19.08 -23.60
N PHE A 851 0.44 19.81 -22.98
CA PHE A 851 1.56 19.23 -22.23
C PHE A 851 1.45 19.53 -20.72
N VAL A 852 1.86 18.55 -19.91
CA VAL A 852 1.94 18.60 -18.43
C VAL A 852 3.34 18.15 -18.00
N GLY A 853 3.80 18.55 -16.80
CA GLY A 853 5.17 18.30 -16.35
C GLY A 853 5.30 18.19 -14.83
N PRO A 854 6.52 17.89 -14.34
CA PRO A 854 6.72 17.11 -13.11
C PRO A 854 6.81 17.95 -11.81
N GLY A 855 6.09 19.06 -11.67
CA GLY A 855 6.17 19.86 -10.43
C GLY A 855 5.10 20.93 -10.23
N THR A 856 4.86 21.78 -11.23
CA THR A 856 3.88 22.88 -11.20
C THR A 856 3.37 23.19 -12.62
N ILE A 857 2.22 23.86 -12.70
CA ILE A 857 1.46 24.08 -13.95
C ILE A 857 2.12 25.12 -14.89
N ASP A 858 3.02 25.96 -14.35
CA ASP A 858 3.58 27.14 -15.02
C ASP A 858 5.02 26.98 -15.57
N ASP A 859 5.73 25.90 -15.24
CA ASP A 859 7.16 25.70 -15.59
C ASP A 859 7.41 25.00 -16.95
N ILE A 860 6.39 24.79 -17.79
CA ILE A 860 6.50 24.02 -19.05
C ILE A 860 6.16 24.89 -20.26
N GLN A 861 7.08 24.98 -21.23
CA GLN A 861 6.95 25.82 -22.42
C GLN A 861 6.60 25.07 -23.72
N LEU A 862 6.30 23.76 -23.65
CA LEU A 862 5.79 23.00 -24.78
C LEU A 862 4.36 23.44 -25.14
N ARG A 863 4.17 23.89 -26.38
CA ARG A 863 2.91 24.44 -26.88
C ARG A 863 2.45 23.72 -28.14
N VAL A 864 1.25 23.15 -28.10
CA VAL A 864 0.56 22.66 -29.30
C VAL A 864 0.24 23.86 -30.21
N LYS A 865 0.57 23.73 -31.49
CA LYS A 865 0.38 24.75 -32.54
C LYS A 865 -0.75 24.39 -33.51
N LYS A 866 -0.88 23.10 -33.85
CA LYS A 866 -1.89 22.60 -34.79
C LYS A 866 -2.25 21.15 -34.44
N ILE A 867 -3.50 20.76 -34.68
CA ILE A 867 -3.95 19.36 -34.62
C ILE A 867 -4.54 18.99 -35.98
N GLY A 868 -4.23 17.80 -36.48
CA GLY A 868 -4.79 17.23 -37.71
C GLY A 868 -5.32 15.82 -37.45
N ILE A 869 -6.44 15.46 -38.08
CA ILE A 869 -7.12 14.19 -37.84
C ILE A 869 -7.46 13.45 -39.13
N ASN A 870 -7.53 12.12 -39.07
CA ASN A 870 -8.10 11.26 -40.11
C ASN A 870 -8.95 10.16 -39.48
N LEU A 871 -10.04 9.78 -40.15
CA LEU A 871 -10.97 8.74 -39.71
C LEU A 871 -10.88 7.55 -40.67
N GLU A 872 -10.47 6.40 -40.16
CA GLU A 872 -10.07 5.26 -40.98
C GLU A 872 -11.12 4.14 -40.92
N LYS A 873 -11.43 3.58 -42.10
CA LYS A 873 -12.35 2.44 -42.27
C LYS A 873 -11.63 1.09 -42.31
N GLU A 874 -10.31 1.09 -42.42
CA GLU A 874 -9.47 -0.11 -42.46
C GLU A 874 -8.93 -0.42 -41.07
N LYS A 875 -8.68 -1.70 -40.78
CA LYS A 875 -8.24 -2.14 -39.45
C LYS A 875 -6.75 -1.88 -39.31
N LEU A 876 -6.34 -1.19 -38.24
CA LEU A 876 -4.94 -1.08 -37.84
C LEU A 876 -4.32 -2.47 -37.66
N ILE A 877 -3.06 -2.61 -38.08
CA ILE A 877 -2.42 -3.92 -38.24
C ILE A 877 -2.14 -4.56 -36.88
N ASN A 878 -1.77 -3.75 -35.87
CA ASN A 878 -1.48 -4.20 -34.52
C ASN A 878 -2.12 -3.27 -33.46
N GLU A 879 -2.99 -3.82 -32.62
CA GLU A 879 -3.45 -3.20 -31.37
C GLU A 879 -2.51 -3.64 -30.24
N TYR A 880 -1.64 -2.75 -29.75
CA TYR A 880 -0.76 -3.02 -28.63
C TYR A 880 -1.39 -2.52 -27.33
N SER A 881 -2.05 -3.43 -26.60
CA SER A 881 -2.39 -3.24 -25.20
C SER A 881 -1.17 -3.52 -24.33
N SER A 882 -0.24 -2.55 -24.24
CA SER A 882 0.65 -2.53 -23.07
C SER A 882 -0.23 -2.20 -21.86
N GLU A 883 -0.51 -3.19 -21.01
CA GLU A 883 -1.14 -3.00 -19.70
C GLU A 883 -0.16 -2.30 -18.73
N ARG A 884 0.29 -1.09 -19.09
CA ARG A 884 0.57 -0.08 -18.07
C ARG A 884 -0.77 0.13 -17.38
N LYS A 885 -0.87 -0.19 -16.08
CA LYS A 885 -2.13 -0.03 -15.34
C LYS A 885 -2.61 1.40 -15.50
N GLU A 886 -3.88 1.57 -15.83
CA GLU A 886 -4.53 2.88 -16.01
C GLU A 886 -4.84 3.53 -14.63
N ASP A 887 -3.92 3.42 -13.65
CA ASP A 887 -4.10 3.91 -12.27
C ASP A 887 -3.67 5.39 -12.09
N ASP A 888 -2.78 5.91 -12.95
CA ASP A 888 -2.34 7.33 -12.96
C ASP A 888 -3.34 8.29 -13.64
N ALA A 889 -4.38 7.76 -14.28
CA ALA A 889 -5.31 8.56 -15.07
C ALA A 889 -6.12 9.53 -14.20
N ASP A 890 -6.64 9.11 -13.05
CA ASP A 890 -7.63 9.88 -12.28
C ASP A 890 -7.04 11.12 -11.58
N LEU A 891 -5.83 11.02 -11.02
CA LEU A 891 -5.16 12.15 -10.34
C LEU A 891 -4.73 13.24 -11.32
N LEU A 892 -4.31 12.87 -12.53
CA LEU A 892 -3.91 13.81 -13.58
C LEU A 892 -5.12 14.29 -14.40
N ALA A 893 -6.18 13.49 -14.56
CA ALA A 893 -7.46 13.92 -15.14
C ALA A 893 -8.14 15.01 -14.29
N SER A 894 -8.03 14.94 -12.97
CA SER A 894 -8.46 16.01 -12.06
C SER A 894 -7.80 17.36 -12.39
N ALA A 895 -6.46 17.38 -12.48
CA ALA A 895 -5.70 18.58 -12.83
C ALA A 895 -5.93 19.04 -14.29
N PHE A 896 -6.21 18.10 -15.20
CA PHE A 896 -6.56 18.39 -16.60
C PHE A 896 -7.92 19.10 -16.71
N ASN A 897 -8.96 18.58 -16.07
CA ASN A 897 -10.31 19.15 -16.13
C ASN A 897 -10.33 20.58 -15.56
N GLU A 898 -9.64 20.84 -14.44
CA GLU A 898 -9.47 22.20 -13.91
C GLU A 898 -8.83 23.19 -14.91
N ARG A 899 -7.98 22.71 -15.82
CA ARG A 899 -7.28 23.56 -16.80
C ARG A 899 -8.10 23.75 -18.08
N TRP A 900 -8.85 22.73 -18.50
CA TRP A 900 -9.75 22.82 -19.66
C TRP A 900 -10.87 23.84 -19.40
N ASP A 901 -11.49 23.81 -18.22
CA ASP A 901 -12.54 24.77 -17.86
C ASP A 901 -11.97 26.20 -17.79
N LYS A 902 -10.77 26.39 -17.20
CA LYS A 902 -10.04 27.68 -17.18
C LYS A 902 -9.52 28.17 -18.54
N MET A 903 -9.60 27.37 -19.60
CA MET A 903 -9.23 27.76 -20.97
C MET A 903 -10.45 28.04 -21.86
N ASN A 904 -11.67 27.84 -21.36
CA ASN A 904 -12.93 28.13 -22.04
C ASN A 904 -13.69 29.34 -21.44
N ASP A 905 -13.16 29.94 -20.37
CA ASP A 905 -13.50 31.28 -19.85
C ASP A 905 -12.52 32.35 -20.38
#